data_AF-A0A8M1PV78-F1
#
_entry.id   AF-A0A8M1PV78-F1
#
_cell.length_a   1.000
_cell.length_b   1.000
_cell.length_c   1.000
_cell.angle_alpha   90.00
_cell.angle_beta   90.00
_cell.angle_gamma   90.00
#
_symmetry.space_group_name_H-M   'P 1'
#
loop_
_entity.id
_entity.type
_entity.pdbx_description
1 polymer ?
#
loop_
_entity_poly.entity_id
_entity_poly.type
_entity_poly.pdbx_seq_one_letter_code
_entity_poly.pdbx_strand_id
1 'polypeptide(L)'
;MHTQTTTANMLLQGALTLFILWGSASCVRYQADFNMMGITGWIRFDSADQRSTVNLTGTSRCQSFNISLTTFPVMYGHFASPCQKSHIGDSVFSFFVEQPQATVNVSTLFEQHLSLDALSVLVDTCNGTRVCAALTPDSQVRTLQARFFSPVSGNVYIRQLTGEAGARVLSNLRNVDQTSTLTNVTIFVSQSVMSCTTLISSLDPKSLTKLGVLNLGSSLEAVKSRLEISTFNPNRFAVLSLTSGYICAEIRSISEKTVNAVLNMQGIKGYFSFQQKSPFDLTTITVNLTNLNRRVGPYHVHQFPLPQMRSPSDSSCSNNNAGGHWNPFNVNVQAPAYPPPKGSTHDRFEVGDLSSRHGSLENTSNFQATLIDWNLPLFGWNSIVGRSVVIHMPNGTRFACSSIDYPGEVTVAKAVFRGPVVGTVLLSQLTGDPYSDVAIFADLSYGQLSAQSTVNHSWHIHNYPISTETDSDVGCCLSTGGHWNPYNINTTGSAYTVNCSPGNPFACEVGDISGKHKTLDLQSDMGSVATKNFFTDTTSWVLGMIGRSLVIHGSDRTATRIACANLTLYRFPSALSKSWFGLESSGGQIRFSQVSPQGPTILDISFTGLNSKAGGYHIHMLPIKSTQDPCSDSNIMGHFNPFSVNATLSPAPGNGTVDQYEIGDISGKFGDLTGQNNFQNQYRDGNMPLSGPNSIIGRSLVIHYSNTSRMRCADISAEASKDGNWVTAEATFSNAVTGTVMMSQQTFPDGSYGDVQIEVDLQSSNFSWASWYIADKPMYPDGSCPEDDEIFNPFNMTNMNNCSQTRALACMVGDLTGRYGPIRLSKRQLFTDSLVQLTGDFTVIQRALVLRVNGTTAVCADIYPESPSALQIFPKIDSFNRYDFRKKVAEVLNIPISRISILPGSPSSLSNGTCQQVNFVVSGEVSPEKLNSVKNSDKMGSFRETKQCSRTGNAGLILVPCWMSVFTLTAAVCLLRL
;
A
#
# COMPACT_ATOMS: atom_id res chain seq x y z
N MET A 1 -57.59 -70.15 -18.88
CA MET A 1 -57.62 -69.02 -19.84
C MET A 1 -56.25 -68.37 -19.81
N HIS A 2 -55.47 -68.57 -20.88
CA HIS A 2 -54.13 -68.00 -21.04
C HIS A 2 -54.20 -66.73 -21.88
N THR A 3 -53.74 -65.61 -21.30
CA THR A 3 -53.25 -64.39 -21.97
C THR A 3 -52.22 -63.81 -20.98
N GLN A 4 -50.90 -64.01 -21.14
CA GLN A 4 -49.95 -63.25 -21.98
C GLN A 4 -50.15 -61.72 -21.84
N THR A 5 -49.17 -60.85 -21.60
CA THR A 5 -47.72 -60.93 -21.30
C THR A 5 -47.30 -59.52 -20.86
N THR A 6 -46.44 -59.46 -19.83
CA THR A 6 -45.41 -58.43 -19.54
C THR A 6 -45.32 -57.15 -20.40
N THR A 7 -45.77 -56.02 -19.84
CA THR A 7 -45.20 -54.67 -20.06
C THR A 7 -45.39 -53.81 -18.80
N ALA A 8 -44.50 -53.95 -17.81
CA ALA A 8 -44.50 -53.10 -16.60
C ALA A 8 -43.16 -52.40 -16.33
N ASN A 9 -42.17 -52.52 -17.23
CA ASN A 9 -40.84 -51.92 -17.05
C ASN A 9 -40.57 -50.65 -17.89
N MET A 10 -41.59 -50.00 -18.49
CA MET A 10 -41.43 -48.69 -19.14
C MET A 10 -41.95 -47.49 -18.31
N LEU A 11 -42.62 -47.71 -17.18
CA LEU A 11 -43.17 -46.61 -16.38
C LEU A 11 -42.18 -46.01 -15.38
N LEU A 12 -41.03 -46.65 -15.11
CA LEU A 12 -40.03 -46.11 -14.19
C LEU A 12 -39.09 -45.06 -14.82
N GLN A 13 -39.04 -44.96 -16.15
CA GLN A 13 -38.26 -43.92 -16.84
C GLN A 13 -39.06 -42.62 -17.07
N GLY A 14 -40.40 -42.69 -17.17
CA GLY A 14 -41.24 -41.52 -17.40
C GLY A 14 -41.36 -40.58 -16.18
N ALA A 15 -41.29 -41.12 -14.96
CA ALA A 15 -41.35 -40.33 -13.73
C ALA A 15 -40.06 -39.55 -13.48
N LEU A 16 -38.90 -40.03 -13.96
CA LEU A 16 -37.64 -39.31 -13.81
C LEU A 16 -37.52 -38.13 -14.79
N THR A 17 -38.18 -38.19 -15.94
CA THR A 17 -38.20 -37.10 -16.93
C THR A 17 -39.22 -36.00 -16.64
N LEU A 18 -40.32 -36.29 -15.92
CA LEU A 18 -41.28 -35.24 -15.56
C LEU A 18 -40.76 -34.29 -14.47
N PHE A 19 -39.80 -34.74 -13.65
CA PHE A 19 -39.08 -33.86 -12.70
C PHE A 19 -38.01 -32.98 -13.36
N ILE A 20 -37.71 -33.16 -14.66
CA ILE A 20 -36.70 -32.36 -15.38
C ILE A 20 -37.34 -31.19 -16.15
N LEU A 21 -38.64 -31.24 -16.47
CA LEU A 21 -39.31 -30.21 -17.28
C LEU A 21 -40.03 -29.13 -16.48
N TRP A 22 -40.27 -29.33 -15.19
CA TRP A 22 -40.57 -28.23 -14.28
C TRP A 22 -39.27 -27.86 -13.63
N GLY A 23 -38.54 -26.92 -14.26
CA GLY A 23 -37.38 -26.30 -13.65
C GLY A 23 -37.76 -25.95 -12.23
N SER A 24 -37.02 -26.51 -11.28
CA SER A 24 -37.25 -26.36 -9.84
C SER A 24 -37.60 -24.90 -9.61
N ALA A 25 -38.88 -24.60 -9.30
CA ALA A 25 -39.24 -23.29 -8.81
C ALA A 25 -38.52 -23.22 -7.47
N SER A 26 -37.30 -22.68 -7.48
CA SER A 26 -36.51 -22.50 -6.28
C SER A 26 -37.34 -21.62 -5.37
N CYS A 27 -37.83 -22.19 -4.27
CA CYS A 27 -38.49 -21.45 -3.22
C CYS A 27 -37.44 -20.53 -2.60
N VAL A 28 -37.40 -19.28 -3.06
CA VAL A 28 -36.47 -18.26 -2.59
C VAL A 28 -37.25 -17.24 -1.77
N ARG A 29 -36.75 -16.99 -0.56
CA ARG A 29 -37.15 -15.84 0.26
C ARG A 29 -36.19 -14.70 0.04
N TYR A 30 -36.74 -13.50 -0.03
CA TYR A 30 -36.00 -12.25 -0.15
C TYR A 30 -36.32 -11.37 1.04
N GLN A 31 -35.31 -10.76 1.64
CA GLN A 31 -35.48 -9.89 2.79
C GLN A 31 -34.81 -8.53 2.55
N ALA A 32 -35.48 -7.47 2.96
CA ALA A 32 -34.96 -6.11 3.01
C ALA A 32 -34.96 -5.63 4.46
N ASP A 33 -33.77 -5.40 5.02
CA ASP A 33 -33.57 -5.00 6.42
C ASP A 33 -33.33 -3.48 6.52
N PHE A 34 -34.22 -2.79 7.23
CA PHE A 34 -34.23 -1.34 7.36
C PHE A 34 -33.56 -0.88 8.66
N ASN A 35 -32.74 0.17 8.55
CA ASN A 35 -32.14 0.88 9.66
C ASN A 35 -31.72 2.29 9.19
N MET A 36 -32.71 3.18 9.02
CA MET A 36 -32.49 4.50 8.43
C MET A 36 -33.57 5.50 8.86
N MET A 37 -33.21 6.77 9.07
CA MET A 37 -34.14 7.88 9.33
C MET A 37 -35.13 7.63 10.49
N GLY A 38 -34.72 6.85 11.49
CA GLY A 38 -35.56 6.46 12.63
C GLY A 38 -36.50 5.27 12.40
N ILE A 39 -36.51 4.67 11.21
CA ILE A 39 -37.28 3.47 10.88
C ILE A 39 -36.36 2.25 10.89
N THR A 40 -36.80 1.20 11.57
CA THR A 40 -36.12 -0.09 11.66
C THR A 40 -37.08 -1.24 11.37
N GLY A 41 -36.56 -2.43 11.10
CA GLY A 41 -37.36 -3.64 10.88
C GLY A 41 -37.04 -4.28 9.54
N TRP A 42 -37.98 -5.04 8.99
CA TRP A 42 -37.75 -5.80 7.78
C TRP A 42 -39.02 -5.96 6.94
N ILE A 43 -38.82 -6.18 5.65
CA ILE A 43 -39.86 -6.63 4.72
C ILE A 43 -39.35 -7.91 4.04
N ARG A 44 -40.16 -8.97 4.08
CA ARG A 44 -39.83 -10.28 3.51
C ARG A 44 -40.81 -10.65 2.41
N PHE A 45 -40.30 -11.14 1.29
CA PHE A 45 -41.08 -11.66 0.18
C PHE A 45 -40.83 -13.16 0.06
N ASP A 46 -41.90 -13.95 0.09
CA ASP A 46 -41.86 -15.39 -0.11
C ASP A 46 -42.44 -15.73 -1.49
N SER A 47 -41.62 -16.34 -2.35
CA SER A 47 -42.02 -16.70 -3.72
C SER A 47 -42.95 -17.91 -3.80
N ALA A 48 -42.94 -18.80 -2.80
CA ALA A 48 -43.82 -19.95 -2.76
C ALA A 48 -45.22 -19.56 -2.30
N ASP A 49 -45.30 -18.75 -1.23
CA ASP A 49 -46.57 -18.23 -0.72
C ASP A 49 -47.09 -17.02 -1.51
N GLN A 50 -46.24 -16.43 -2.36
CA GLN A 50 -46.50 -15.20 -3.10
C GLN A 50 -46.99 -14.05 -2.19
N ARG A 51 -46.38 -13.94 -1.01
CA ARG A 51 -46.76 -12.99 0.04
C ARG A 51 -45.58 -12.13 0.47
N SER A 52 -45.90 -10.89 0.83
CA SER A 52 -44.99 -9.97 1.49
C SER A 52 -45.39 -9.83 2.95
N THR A 53 -44.47 -10.09 3.87
CA THR A 53 -44.61 -9.86 5.30
C THR A 53 -43.81 -8.63 5.70
N VAL A 54 -44.48 -7.63 6.26
CA VAL A 54 -43.94 -6.34 6.67
C VAL A 54 -43.89 -6.30 8.18
N ASN A 55 -42.75 -5.89 8.73
CA ASN A 55 -42.58 -5.65 10.15
C ASN A 55 -41.65 -4.46 10.36
N LEU A 56 -42.24 -3.27 10.42
CA LEU A 56 -41.53 -2.01 10.60
C LEU A 56 -41.85 -1.38 11.96
N THR A 57 -40.85 -0.74 12.55
CA THR A 57 -40.97 0.04 13.77
C THR A 57 -40.42 1.45 13.55
N GLY A 58 -40.86 2.42 14.36
CA GLY A 58 -40.53 3.84 14.18
C GLY A 58 -41.49 4.60 13.25
N THR A 59 -42.57 3.95 12.80
CA THR A 59 -43.60 4.52 11.91
C THR A 59 -44.78 5.14 12.66
N SER A 60 -44.72 5.35 13.97
CA SER A 60 -45.87 5.61 14.87
C SER A 60 -46.83 6.76 14.49
N ARG A 61 -46.42 7.68 13.61
CA ARG A 61 -47.28 8.75 13.08
C ARG A 61 -48.00 8.41 11.79
N CYS A 62 -47.63 7.33 11.12
CA CYS A 62 -48.20 6.85 9.87
C CYS A 62 -48.77 5.45 10.10
N GLN A 63 -50.10 5.33 10.08
CA GLN A 63 -50.74 4.01 10.09
C GLN A 63 -50.46 3.29 8.77
N SER A 64 -50.53 4.03 7.66
CA SER A 64 -50.32 3.48 6.33
C SER A 64 -49.12 4.10 5.60
N PHE A 65 -48.55 3.33 4.67
CA PHE A 65 -47.40 3.72 3.86
C PHE A 65 -47.37 2.97 2.53
N ASN A 66 -46.73 3.58 1.54
CA ASN A 66 -46.51 2.98 0.23
C ASN A 66 -45.18 2.25 0.23
N ILE A 67 -45.19 1.01 -0.24
CA ILE A 67 -44.00 0.21 -0.45
C ILE A 67 -43.80 0.08 -1.96
N SER A 68 -42.59 0.38 -2.42
CA SER A 68 -42.20 0.25 -3.82
C SER A 68 -40.94 -0.60 -3.95
N LEU A 69 -40.88 -1.47 -4.95
CA LEU A 69 -39.65 -2.12 -5.36
C LEU A 69 -39.01 -1.28 -6.44
N THR A 70 -37.70 -1.03 -6.35
CA THR A 70 -36.96 -0.18 -7.28
C THR A 70 -35.84 -0.94 -7.98
N THR A 71 -35.50 -0.48 -9.18
CA THR A 71 -34.65 -1.21 -10.16
C THR A 71 -33.22 -1.55 -9.72
N PHE A 72 -32.66 -0.89 -8.70
CA PHE A 72 -31.26 -1.01 -8.34
C PHE A 72 -31.10 -1.15 -6.82
N PRO A 73 -30.19 -2.02 -6.32
CA PRO A 73 -30.06 -2.26 -4.89
C PRO A 73 -29.35 -1.10 -4.19
N VAL A 74 -29.58 -0.96 -2.88
CA VAL A 74 -28.94 0.06 -2.05
C VAL A 74 -27.44 -0.22 -1.92
N MET A 75 -26.61 0.82 -2.11
CA MET A 75 -25.18 0.77 -1.79
C MET A 75 -24.93 1.40 -0.41
N TYR A 76 -24.78 0.56 0.61
CA TYR A 76 -24.77 0.98 2.02
C TYR A 76 -23.53 1.81 2.38
N GLY A 77 -23.72 3.00 2.95
CA GLY A 77 -22.64 3.92 3.33
C GLY A 77 -21.93 4.64 2.18
N HIS A 78 -22.40 4.48 0.94
CA HIS A 78 -21.85 5.19 -0.22
C HIS A 78 -22.39 6.62 -0.36
N PHE A 79 -23.62 6.90 0.09
CA PHE A 79 -24.29 8.17 -0.11
C PHE A 79 -24.97 8.63 1.17
N ALA A 80 -25.03 9.95 1.41
CA ALA A 80 -25.77 10.51 2.54
C ALA A 80 -27.29 10.32 2.40
N SER A 81 -27.79 10.23 1.17
CA SER A 81 -29.20 10.01 0.85
C SER A 81 -29.36 8.86 -0.15
N PRO A 82 -29.15 7.60 0.30
CA PRO A 82 -29.07 6.45 -0.60
C PRO A 82 -30.40 6.12 -1.30
N CYS A 83 -31.53 6.59 -0.77
CA CYS A 83 -32.87 6.31 -1.30
C CYS A 83 -33.34 7.26 -2.40
N GLN A 84 -32.46 8.13 -2.90
CA GLN A 84 -32.79 8.97 -4.06
C GLN A 84 -32.95 8.10 -5.31
N LYS A 85 -33.89 8.48 -6.17
CA LYS A 85 -34.15 7.82 -7.47
C LYS A 85 -32.87 7.68 -8.31
N SER A 86 -31.95 8.65 -8.25
CA SER A 86 -30.65 8.61 -8.93
C SER A 86 -29.74 7.45 -8.47
N HIS A 87 -29.99 6.85 -7.31
CA HIS A 87 -29.21 5.75 -6.73
C HIS A 87 -29.91 4.39 -6.81
N ILE A 88 -31.22 4.33 -6.55
CA ILE A 88 -32.01 3.09 -6.54
C ILE A 88 -32.90 2.87 -7.78
N GLY A 89 -32.97 3.89 -8.66
CA GLY A 89 -33.71 3.90 -9.91
C GLY A 89 -35.24 3.99 -9.77
N ASP A 90 -35.95 3.68 -10.86
CA ASP A 90 -37.41 3.76 -10.94
C ASP A 90 -38.10 2.68 -10.10
N SER A 91 -39.35 2.96 -9.68
CA SER A 91 -40.24 1.95 -9.12
C SER A 91 -40.70 1.01 -10.23
N VAL A 92 -40.63 -0.30 -9.98
CA VAL A 92 -41.11 -1.36 -10.88
C VAL A 92 -42.40 -2.00 -10.40
N PHE A 93 -42.67 -1.91 -9.10
CA PHE A 93 -43.87 -2.45 -8.46
C PHE A 93 -44.14 -1.67 -7.20
N SER A 94 -45.41 -1.39 -6.91
CA SER A 94 -45.81 -0.73 -5.68
C SER A 94 -47.06 -1.36 -5.11
N PHE A 95 -47.13 -1.43 -3.79
CA PHE A 95 -48.30 -1.87 -3.07
C PHE A 95 -48.45 -1.08 -1.77
N PHE A 96 -49.67 -1.09 -1.23
CA PHE A 96 -50.03 -0.32 -0.07
C PHE A 96 -50.16 -1.20 1.16
N VAL A 97 -49.78 -0.65 2.32
CA VAL A 97 -49.89 -1.33 3.60
C VAL A 97 -50.56 -0.40 4.60
N GLU A 98 -51.59 -0.91 5.27
CA GLU A 98 -52.43 -0.17 6.22
C GLU A 98 -51.88 -0.14 7.65
N GLN A 99 -50.90 -0.99 7.96
CA GLN A 99 -50.34 -1.12 9.30
C GLN A 99 -48.85 -1.53 9.27
N PRO A 100 -48.03 -1.09 10.24
CA PRO A 100 -46.59 -1.41 10.29
C PRO A 100 -46.24 -2.90 10.32
N GLN A 101 -47.20 -3.74 10.74
CA GLN A 101 -47.09 -5.19 10.76
C GLN A 101 -48.22 -5.78 9.92
N ALA A 102 -47.91 -6.28 8.73
CA ALA A 102 -48.91 -6.76 7.79
C ALA A 102 -48.40 -7.95 6.98
N THR A 103 -49.33 -8.76 6.47
CA THR A 103 -49.04 -9.72 5.40
C THR A 103 -49.93 -9.37 4.22
N VAL A 104 -49.33 -9.12 3.06
CA VAL A 104 -50.00 -8.68 1.83
C VAL A 104 -49.76 -9.69 0.73
N ASN A 105 -50.80 -9.97 -0.06
CA ASN A 105 -50.67 -10.78 -1.27
C ASN A 105 -49.94 -9.95 -2.35
N VAL A 106 -48.88 -10.51 -2.91
CA VAL A 106 -48.07 -9.91 -3.99
C VAL A 106 -47.92 -10.88 -5.17
N SER A 107 -48.92 -11.71 -5.46
CA SER A 107 -48.91 -12.66 -6.59
C SER A 107 -48.54 -11.99 -7.91
N THR A 108 -49.08 -10.80 -8.18
CA THR A 108 -48.79 -10.03 -9.40
C THR A 108 -47.33 -9.62 -9.53
N LEU A 109 -46.59 -9.46 -8.42
CA LEU A 109 -45.16 -9.19 -8.43
C LEU A 109 -44.38 -10.41 -8.97
N PHE A 110 -44.72 -11.61 -8.49
CA PHE A 110 -44.07 -12.85 -8.90
C PHE A 110 -44.53 -13.36 -10.28
N GLU A 111 -45.68 -12.89 -10.78
CA GLU A 111 -46.06 -13.04 -12.18
C GLU A 111 -45.16 -12.20 -13.12
N GLN A 112 -44.73 -11.02 -12.67
CA GLN A 112 -43.94 -10.07 -13.46
C GLN A 112 -42.43 -10.29 -13.35
N HIS A 113 -41.96 -10.80 -12.20
CA HIS A 113 -40.55 -10.94 -11.88
C HIS A 113 -40.21 -12.35 -11.41
N LEU A 114 -39.31 -13.02 -12.14
CA LEU A 114 -38.85 -14.37 -11.80
C LEU A 114 -37.95 -14.38 -10.55
N SER A 115 -37.34 -13.24 -10.21
CA SER A 115 -36.55 -13.07 -8.99
C SER A 115 -36.52 -11.61 -8.57
N LEU A 116 -36.45 -11.42 -7.26
CA LEU A 116 -36.36 -10.11 -6.63
C LEU A 116 -34.94 -9.73 -6.20
N ASP A 117 -33.92 -10.57 -6.48
CA ASP A 117 -32.53 -10.19 -6.20
C ASP A 117 -32.15 -8.92 -6.93
N ALA A 118 -31.31 -8.13 -6.26
CA ALA A 118 -30.80 -6.86 -6.76
C ALA A 118 -31.87 -5.78 -7.01
N LEU A 119 -33.07 -5.93 -6.45
CA LEU A 119 -33.97 -4.80 -6.26
C LEU A 119 -33.69 -4.16 -4.90
N SER A 120 -34.24 -2.97 -4.67
CA SER A 120 -34.42 -2.46 -3.31
C SER A 120 -35.88 -2.21 -3.02
N VAL A 121 -36.22 -2.17 -1.74
CA VAL A 121 -37.54 -1.77 -1.26
C VAL A 121 -37.43 -0.34 -0.76
N LEU A 122 -38.28 0.53 -1.26
CA LEU A 122 -38.49 1.90 -0.83
C LEU A 122 -39.80 1.98 -0.03
N VAL A 123 -39.75 2.59 1.15
CA VAL A 123 -40.93 2.89 1.97
C VAL A 123 -41.09 4.40 2.03
N ASP A 124 -42.18 4.89 1.45
CA ASP A 124 -42.63 6.27 1.58
C ASP A 124 -43.66 6.35 2.71
N THR A 125 -43.30 7.02 3.79
CA THR A 125 -44.22 7.26 4.90
C THR A 125 -45.05 8.52 4.66
N CYS A 126 -46.21 8.59 5.32
CA CYS A 126 -47.16 9.71 5.20
C CYS A 126 -46.60 11.11 5.52
N ASN A 127 -45.49 11.20 6.27
CA ASN A 127 -44.79 12.45 6.60
C ASN A 127 -43.68 12.81 5.59
N GLY A 128 -43.54 12.08 4.49
CA GLY A 128 -42.53 12.31 3.46
C GLY A 128 -41.14 11.74 3.77
N THR A 129 -40.97 10.97 4.86
CA THR A 129 -39.73 10.23 5.10
C THR A 129 -39.61 9.08 4.10
N ARG A 130 -38.42 8.95 3.51
CA ARG A 130 -38.09 7.87 2.56
C ARG A 130 -36.98 7.02 3.13
N VAL A 131 -37.23 5.73 3.25
CA VAL A 131 -36.23 4.74 3.68
C VAL A 131 -36.16 3.61 2.68
N CYS A 132 -34.99 3.01 2.55
CA CYS A 132 -34.75 1.97 1.56
C CYS A 132 -33.77 0.92 2.07
N ALA A 133 -33.92 -0.30 1.57
CA ALA A 133 -33.02 -1.42 1.83
C ALA A 133 -32.94 -2.33 0.60
N ALA A 134 -31.76 -2.87 0.31
CA ALA A 134 -31.56 -3.86 -0.74
C ALA A 134 -32.29 -5.17 -0.40
N LEU A 135 -32.85 -5.83 -1.42
CA LEU A 135 -33.39 -7.18 -1.30
C LEU A 135 -32.26 -8.20 -1.42
N THR A 136 -32.01 -8.91 -0.32
CA THR A 136 -31.04 -10.00 -0.27
C THR A 136 -31.76 -11.34 -0.27
N PRO A 137 -31.41 -12.28 -1.16
CA PRO A 137 -31.93 -13.64 -1.11
C PRO A 137 -31.26 -14.45 0.00
N ASP A 138 -31.93 -15.48 0.50
CA ASP A 138 -31.33 -16.47 1.43
C ASP A 138 -30.24 -17.34 0.77
N SER A 139 -30.07 -17.23 -0.55
CA SER A 139 -29.09 -17.98 -1.36
C SER A 139 -27.80 -17.17 -1.59
N GLN A 140 -26.69 -17.87 -1.82
CA GLN A 140 -25.43 -17.20 -2.18
C GLN A 140 -25.53 -16.58 -3.59
N VAL A 141 -25.05 -15.35 -3.73
CA VAL A 141 -25.08 -14.58 -4.98
C VAL A 141 -23.67 -14.34 -5.47
N ARG A 142 -23.41 -14.68 -6.73
CA ARG A 142 -22.20 -14.30 -7.45
C ARG A 142 -22.39 -12.94 -8.08
N THR A 143 -21.48 -12.00 -7.79
CA THR A 143 -21.48 -10.66 -8.40
C THR A 143 -20.28 -10.50 -9.33
N LEU A 144 -20.53 -10.07 -10.56
CA LEU A 144 -19.52 -9.72 -11.56
C LEU A 144 -19.63 -8.23 -11.90
N GLN A 145 -18.56 -7.66 -12.44
CA GLN A 145 -18.48 -6.25 -12.83
C GLN A 145 -17.74 -6.06 -14.16
N ALA A 146 -18.26 -5.18 -15.00
CA ALA A 146 -17.56 -4.56 -16.12
C ALA A 146 -17.61 -3.03 -15.97
N ARG A 147 -16.54 -2.33 -16.34
CA ARG A 147 -16.38 -0.88 -16.13
C ARG A 147 -16.06 -0.18 -17.45
N PHE A 148 -16.84 0.86 -17.76
CA PHE A 148 -16.70 1.67 -18.97
C PHE A 148 -16.37 3.12 -18.60
N PHE A 149 -15.68 3.83 -19.51
CA PHE A 149 -15.17 5.19 -19.26
C PHE A 149 -15.58 6.21 -20.33
N SER A 150 -15.38 5.92 -21.61
CA SER A 150 -15.71 6.85 -22.71
C SER A 150 -16.05 6.07 -23.98
N PRO A 151 -17.01 6.54 -24.82
CA PRO A 151 -17.87 7.72 -24.62
C PRO A 151 -19.03 7.47 -23.63
N VAL A 152 -19.28 6.20 -23.29
CA VAL A 152 -20.24 5.79 -22.26
C VAL A 152 -19.48 5.37 -21.01
N SER A 153 -19.88 5.88 -19.85
CA SER A 153 -19.17 5.64 -18.58
C SER A 153 -20.05 5.05 -17.50
N GLY A 154 -19.46 4.27 -16.61
CA GLY A 154 -20.13 3.64 -15.47
C GLY A 154 -19.84 2.15 -15.34
N ASN A 155 -20.53 1.51 -14.40
CA ASN A 155 -20.41 0.08 -14.14
C ASN A 155 -21.61 -0.67 -14.71
N VAL A 156 -21.35 -1.90 -15.12
CA VAL A 156 -22.33 -2.95 -15.34
C VAL A 156 -22.03 -4.05 -14.34
N TYR A 157 -23.01 -4.38 -13.50
CA TYR A 157 -22.95 -5.50 -12.57
C TYR A 157 -23.80 -6.66 -13.10
N ILE A 158 -23.32 -7.89 -12.95
CA ILE A 158 -24.07 -9.09 -13.30
C ILE A 158 -24.19 -9.92 -12.04
N ARG A 159 -25.42 -10.16 -11.59
CA ARG A 159 -25.72 -10.94 -10.38
C ARG A 159 -26.42 -12.23 -10.73
N GLN A 160 -25.89 -13.34 -10.21
CA GLN A 160 -26.39 -14.69 -10.46
C GLN A 160 -26.52 -15.43 -9.14
N LEU A 161 -27.72 -15.94 -8.85
CA LEU A 161 -27.94 -16.80 -7.69
C LEU A 161 -27.30 -18.17 -7.93
N THR A 162 -26.71 -18.73 -6.89
CA THR A 162 -26.09 -20.06 -6.97
C THR A 162 -27.15 -21.11 -7.30
N GLY A 163 -26.92 -21.87 -8.37
CA GLY A 163 -27.86 -22.89 -8.87
C GLY A 163 -28.85 -22.38 -9.92
N GLU A 164 -28.95 -21.07 -10.15
CA GLU A 164 -29.79 -20.52 -11.22
C GLU A 164 -29.01 -20.36 -12.52
N ALA A 165 -29.64 -20.74 -13.65
CA ALA A 165 -29.09 -20.48 -14.97
C ALA A 165 -29.14 -18.98 -15.33
N GLY A 166 -30.15 -18.26 -14.83
CA GLY A 166 -30.37 -16.84 -15.14
C GLY A 166 -29.49 -15.87 -14.35
N ALA A 167 -29.41 -14.62 -14.83
CA ALA A 167 -28.69 -13.54 -14.18
C ALA A 167 -29.37 -12.19 -14.38
N ARG A 168 -29.06 -11.24 -13.49
CA ARG A 168 -29.62 -9.88 -13.48
C ARG A 168 -28.49 -8.94 -13.83
N VAL A 169 -28.68 -8.16 -14.89
CA VAL A 169 -27.70 -7.14 -15.31
C VAL A 169 -28.18 -5.81 -14.81
N LEU A 170 -27.37 -5.17 -13.98
CA LEU A 170 -27.61 -3.85 -13.43
C LEU A 170 -26.60 -2.89 -14.04
N SER A 171 -27.00 -1.67 -14.35
CA SER A 171 -26.04 -0.69 -14.82
C SER A 171 -26.34 0.71 -14.35
N ASN A 172 -25.30 1.51 -14.16
CA ASN A 172 -25.38 2.94 -13.87
C ASN A 172 -24.63 3.73 -14.94
N LEU A 173 -25.06 3.57 -16.20
CA LEU A 173 -24.38 4.15 -17.34
C LEU A 173 -24.84 5.58 -17.62
N ARG A 174 -23.92 6.36 -18.19
CA ARG A 174 -24.17 7.72 -18.64
C ARG A 174 -23.46 7.99 -19.96
N ASN A 175 -24.01 8.90 -20.75
CA ASN A 175 -23.33 9.44 -21.92
C ASN A 175 -22.43 10.61 -21.50
N VAL A 176 -21.11 10.45 -21.64
CA VAL A 176 -20.12 11.51 -21.35
C VAL A 176 -19.84 12.36 -22.59
N ASP A 177 -20.11 11.82 -23.77
CA ASP A 177 -19.95 12.54 -25.04
C ASP A 177 -21.14 13.49 -25.27
N GLN A 178 -20.87 14.80 -25.20
CA GLN A 178 -21.88 15.83 -25.44
C GLN A 178 -22.21 16.03 -26.93
N THR A 179 -21.43 15.46 -27.84
CA THR A 179 -21.70 15.58 -29.29
C THR A 179 -22.79 14.64 -29.77
N SER A 180 -23.14 13.62 -28.97
CA SER A 180 -24.15 12.62 -29.29
C SER A 180 -25.31 12.64 -28.29
N THR A 181 -26.54 12.48 -28.78
CA THR A 181 -27.75 12.35 -27.95
C THR A 181 -28.11 10.88 -27.73
N LEU A 182 -27.13 10.06 -27.35
CA LEU A 182 -27.35 8.62 -27.08
C LEU A 182 -28.17 8.44 -25.79
N THR A 183 -29.36 7.87 -25.91
CA THR A 183 -30.26 7.60 -24.77
C THR A 183 -30.22 6.15 -24.30
N ASN A 184 -29.75 5.22 -25.14
CA ASN A 184 -29.62 3.81 -24.81
C ASN A 184 -28.49 3.14 -25.61
N VAL A 185 -28.09 1.96 -25.15
CA VAL A 185 -27.08 1.11 -25.77
C VAL A 185 -27.48 -0.35 -25.67
N THR A 186 -27.10 -1.15 -26.67
CA THR A 186 -27.29 -2.60 -26.57
C THR A 186 -26.04 -3.23 -25.96
N ILE A 187 -26.24 -4.03 -24.90
CA ILE A 187 -25.18 -4.79 -24.25
C ILE A 187 -25.15 -6.23 -24.75
N PHE A 188 -23.93 -6.69 -25.02
CA PHE A 188 -23.58 -8.03 -25.44
C PHE A 188 -22.49 -8.60 -24.53
N VAL A 189 -22.28 -9.91 -24.61
CA VAL A 189 -21.15 -10.60 -23.98
C VAL A 189 -20.42 -11.52 -24.95
N SER A 190 -19.13 -11.72 -24.66
CA SER A 190 -18.24 -12.60 -25.44
C SER A 190 -17.37 -13.46 -24.53
N GLN A 191 -17.16 -14.71 -24.96
CA GLN A 191 -16.20 -15.66 -24.37
C GLN A 191 -14.80 -15.60 -25.00
N SER A 192 -14.53 -14.61 -25.87
CA SER A 192 -13.23 -14.49 -26.55
C SER A 192 -12.05 -14.58 -25.58
N VAL A 193 -10.97 -15.23 -26.01
CA VAL A 193 -9.71 -15.30 -25.26
C VAL A 193 -8.78 -14.12 -25.56
N MET A 194 -9.16 -13.26 -26.50
CA MET A 194 -8.37 -12.11 -26.96
C MET A 194 -8.49 -10.91 -26.02
N SER A 195 -7.71 -9.85 -26.24
CA SER A 195 -7.90 -8.56 -25.55
C SER A 195 -9.12 -7.81 -26.08
N CYS A 196 -9.65 -6.82 -25.34
CA CYS A 196 -10.72 -5.96 -25.85
C CYS A 196 -10.35 -5.28 -27.18
N THR A 197 -9.11 -4.78 -27.31
CA THR A 197 -8.63 -4.14 -28.56
C THR A 197 -8.72 -5.09 -29.74
N THR A 198 -8.23 -6.32 -29.56
CA THR A 198 -8.27 -7.35 -30.61
C THR A 198 -9.71 -7.78 -30.90
N LEU A 199 -10.52 -8.00 -29.87
CA LEU A 199 -11.93 -8.37 -30.00
C LEU A 199 -12.71 -7.35 -30.83
N ILE A 200 -12.54 -6.05 -30.55
CA ILE A 200 -13.23 -4.99 -31.29
C ILE A 200 -12.73 -4.91 -32.75
N SER A 201 -11.43 -5.09 -32.99
CA SER A 201 -10.84 -5.00 -34.34
C SER A 201 -11.28 -6.12 -35.29
N SER A 202 -11.62 -7.30 -34.76
CA SER A 202 -12.02 -8.47 -35.55
C SER A 202 -13.41 -8.97 -35.16
N LEU A 203 -14.27 -8.07 -34.67
CA LEU A 203 -15.54 -8.44 -34.08
C LEU A 203 -16.50 -8.96 -35.16
N ASP A 204 -16.94 -10.21 -35.03
CA ASP A 204 -18.15 -10.69 -35.70
C ASP A 204 -19.35 -10.51 -34.76
N PRO A 205 -20.30 -9.61 -35.05
CA PRO A 205 -21.50 -9.43 -34.23
C PRO A 205 -22.30 -10.73 -34.00
N LYS A 206 -22.20 -11.73 -34.88
CA LYS A 206 -22.88 -13.03 -34.71
C LYS A 206 -22.27 -13.89 -33.60
N SER A 207 -21.01 -13.64 -33.24
CA SER A 207 -20.33 -14.34 -32.13
C SER A 207 -20.74 -13.81 -30.75
N LEU A 208 -21.44 -12.69 -30.70
CA LEU A 208 -21.86 -12.04 -29.48
C LEU A 208 -23.21 -12.56 -29.00
N THR A 209 -23.33 -12.78 -27.69
CA THR A 209 -24.63 -13.05 -27.06
C THR A 209 -25.25 -11.73 -26.61
N LYS A 210 -26.39 -11.36 -27.20
CA LYS A 210 -27.15 -10.16 -26.80
C LYS A 210 -27.76 -10.36 -25.42
N LEU A 211 -27.50 -9.44 -24.50
CA LEU A 211 -28.09 -9.44 -23.17
C LEU A 211 -29.33 -8.53 -23.09
N GLY A 212 -29.32 -7.38 -23.77
CA GLY A 212 -30.47 -6.48 -23.80
C GLY A 212 -30.08 -5.03 -24.08
N VAL A 213 -30.99 -4.10 -23.78
CA VAL A 213 -30.80 -2.65 -23.99
C VAL A 213 -30.71 -1.95 -22.63
N LEU A 214 -29.64 -1.20 -22.40
CA LEU A 214 -29.42 -0.40 -21.20
C LEU A 214 -29.68 1.07 -21.52
N ASN A 215 -30.37 1.77 -20.62
CA ASN A 215 -30.57 3.21 -20.71
C ASN A 215 -29.30 3.95 -20.28
N LEU A 216 -29.05 5.08 -20.93
CA LEU A 216 -27.98 5.99 -20.61
C LEU A 216 -28.56 7.24 -19.94
N GLY A 217 -27.90 7.65 -18.86
CA GLY A 217 -28.15 8.96 -18.27
C GLY A 217 -27.43 10.10 -18.99
N SER A 218 -27.69 11.31 -18.51
CA SER A 218 -26.93 12.49 -18.92
C SER A 218 -25.51 12.45 -18.34
N SER A 219 -24.64 13.32 -18.84
CA SER A 219 -23.27 13.40 -18.35
C SER A 219 -23.15 13.64 -16.82
N LEU A 220 -24.15 14.31 -16.23
CA LEU A 220 -24.20 14.64 -14.80
C LEU A 220 -24.90 13.56 -13.96
N GLU A 221 -25.89 12.88 -14.53
CA GLU A 221 -26.74 11.95 -13.80
C GLU A 221 -26.86 10.62 -14.54
N ALA A 222 -26.32 9.56 -13.94
CA ALA A 222 -26.41 8.21 -14.48
C ALA A 222 -27.80 7.61 -14.26
N VAL A 223 -28.36 7.00 -15.31
CA VAL A 223 -29.63 6.28 -15.23
C VAL A 223 -29.38 4.84 -14.82
N LYS A 224 -30.21 4.32 -13.92
CA LYS A 224 -30.18 2.93 -13.49
C LYS A 224 -30.96 2.08 -14.49
N SER A 225 -30.36 0.99 -14.95
CA SER A 225 -31.02 0.01 -15.81
C SER A 225 -30.92 -1.38 -15.17
N ARG A 226 -31.94 -2.20 -15.44
CA ARG A 226 -32.01 -3.59 -15.01
C ARG A 226 -32.50 -4.47 -16.16
N LEU A 227 -31.81 -5.59 -16.39
CA LEU A 227 -32.22 -6.64 -17.33
C LEU A 227 -32.31 -7.97 -16.59
N GLU A 228 -33.32 -8.77 -16.91
CA GLU A 228 -33.43 -10.17 -16.50
C GLU A 228 -33.05 -11.07 -17.66
N ILE A 229 -32.13 -12.01 -17.42
CA ILE A 229 -31.59 -12.89 -18.45
C ILE A 229 -31.85 -14.32 -18.03
N SER A 230 -32.47 -15.11 -18.90
CA SER A 230 -32.87 -16.49 -18.63
C SER A 230 -31.67 -17.44 -18.49
N THR A 231 -30.58 -17.17 -19.20
CA THR A 231 -29.36 -17.99 -19.14
C THR A 231 -28.13 -17.10 -19.27
N PHE A 232 -27.23 -17.19 -18.30
CA PHE A 232 -25.95 -16.51 -18.31
C PHE A 232 -24.83 -17.49 -18.02
N ASN A 233 -23.96 -17.67 -19.03
CA ASN A 233 -22.74 -18.45 -18.91
C ASN A 233 -21.56 -17.54 -18.55
N PRO A 234 -20.49 -18.08 -17.94
CA PRO A 234 -19.28 -17.31 -17.69
C PRO A 234 -18.74 -16.74 -19.00
N ASN A 235 -18.82 -15.42 -19.13
CA ASN A 235 -18.29 -14.64 -20.24
C ASN A 235 -17.15 -13.76 -19.74
N ARG A 236 -16.19 -13.47 -20.62
CA ARG A 236 -15.00 -12.70 -20.27
C ARG A 236 -15.15 -11.21 -20.56
N PHE A 237 -15.92 -10.85 -21.57
CA PHE A 237 -16.06 -9.46 -22.00
C PHE A 237 -17.53 -9.04 -22.10
N ALA A 238 -17.79 -7.79 -21.68
CA ALA A 238 -19.01 -7.06 -21.96
C ALA A 238 -18.73 -6.09 -23.11
N VAL A 239 -19.62 -6.05 -24.10
CA VAL A 239 -19.51 -5.21 -25.29
C VAL A 239 -20.75 -4.34 -25.41
N LEU A 240 -20.57 -3.03 -25.51
CA LEU A 240 -21.67 -2.08 -25.78
C LEU A 240 -21.64 -1.68 -27.26
N SER A 241 -22.78 -1.80 -27.92
CA SER A 241 -22.99 -1.31 -29.28
C SER A 241 -23.48 0.13 -29.22
N LEU A 242 -22.71 1.01 -29.87
CA LEU A 242 -22.99 2.43 -30.08
C LEU A 242 -23.31 2.68 -31.56
N THR A 243 -23.79 3.88 -31.89
CA THR A 243 -23.94 4.32 -33.29
C THR A 243 -22.59 4.44 -34.02
N SER A 244 -21.51 4.75 -33.29
CA SER A 244 -20.16 4.94 -33.80
C SER A 244 -19.30 3.67 -33.83
N GLY A 245 -19.80 2.54 -33.31
CA GLY A 245 -19.05 1.29 -33.22
C GLY A 245 -19.29 0.54 -31.91
N TYR A 246 -18.30 -0.25 -31.48
CA TYR A 246 -18.40 -1.06 -30.26
C TYR A 246 -17.32 -0.65 -29.25
N ILE A 247 -17.66 -0.68 -27.97
CA ILE A 247 -16.71 -0.56 -26.86
C ILE A 247 -16.76 -1.81 -25.99
N CYS A 248 -15.62 -2.17 -25.39
CA CYS A 248 -15.44 -3.42 -24.66
C CYS A 248 -14.87 -3.17 -23.26
N ALA A 249 -15.32 -3.96 -22.29
CA ALA A 249 -14.74 -4.04 -20.95
C ALA A 249 -14.64 -5.50 -20.50
N GLU A 250 -13.61 -5.82 -19.72
CA GLU A 250 -13.47 -7.14 -19.10
C GLU A 250 -14.50 -7.30 -17.97
N ILE A 251 -15.13 -8.47 -17.91
CA ILE A 251 -16.01 -8.90 -16.83
C ILE A 251 -15.16 -9.60 -15.78
N ARG A 252 -15.16 -9.06 -14.56
CA ARG A 252 -14.42 -9.60 -13.41
C ARG A 252 -15.36 -9.97 -12.28
N SER A 253 -15.05 -11.03 -11.54
CA SER A 253 -15.78 -11.35 -10.31
C SER A 253 -15.42 -10.31 -9.24
N ILE A 254 -16.43 -9.80 -8.54
CA ILE A 254 -16.20 -9.06 -7.29
C ILE A 254 -16.03 -10.10 -6.20
N SER A 255 -14.84 -10.16 -5.61
CA SER A 255 -14.57 -10.97 -4.43
C SER A 255 -15.15 -10.30 -3.19
N GLU A 256 -15.68 -11.09 -2.26
CA GLU A 256 -16.03 -10.59 -0.94
C GLU A 256 -14.79 -10.00 -0.25
N LYS A 257 -15.00 -8.95 0.54
CA LYS A 257 -13.93 -8.34 1.34
C LYS A 257 -14.09 -8.75 2.79
N THR A 258 -13.05 -9.34 3.36
CA THR A 258 -12.87 -9.53 4.79
C THR A 258 -11.59 -8.84 5.19
N VAL A 259 -11.68 -7.83 6.07
CA VAL A 259 -10.54 -7.05 6.55
C VAL A 259 -10.52 -6.99 8.07
N ASN A 260 -9.33 -6.92 8.64
CA ASN A 260 -9.11 -7.00 10.07
C ASN A 260 -8.30 -5.81 10.58
N ALA A 261 -8.66 -5.32 11.76
CA ALA A 261 -7.78 -4.53 12.62
C ALA A 261 -7.36 -5.40 13.80
N VAL A 262 -6.14 -5.92 13.79
CA VAL A 262 -5.62 -6.82 14.83
C VAL A 262 -4.98 -6.01 15.94
N LEU A 263 -5.51 -6.11 17.16
CA LEU A 263 -5.04 -5.40 18.34
C LEU A 263 -4.04 -6.28 19.09
N ASN A 264 -2.84 -5.75 19.33
CA ASN A 264 -1.78 -6.41 20.09
C ASN A 264 -0.89 -5.35 20.76
N MET A 265 -1.49 -4.51 21.60
CA MET A 265 -0.79 -3.42 22.30
C MET A 265 -1.44 -3.07 23.64
N GLN A 266 -0.68 -2.45 24.56
CA GLN A 266 -1.17 -1.98 25.87
C GLN A 266 -1.83 -3.08 26.72
N GLY A 267 -1.40 -4.32 26.53
CA GLY A 267 -1.97 -5.52 27.12
C GLY A 267 -3.27 -6.00 26.47
N ILE A 268 -3.88 -5.26 25.53
CA ILE A 268 -5.10 -5.67 24.82
C ILE A 268 -4.73 -6.53 23.62
N LYS A 269 -5.33 -7.73 23.55
CA LYS A 269 -5.25 -8.64 22.40
C LYS A 269 -6.62 -8.83 21.78
N GLY A 270 -6.66 -9.02 20.47
CA GLY A 270 -7.91 -9.33 19.77
C GLY A 270 -7.98 -8.74 18.37
N TYR A 271 -9.19 -8.59 17.84
CA TYR A 271 -9.41 -8.01 16.53
C TYR A 271 -10.81 -7.42 16.37
N PHE A 272 -10.91 -6.52 15.40
CA PHE A 272 -12.14 -6.20 14.69
C PHE A 272 -12.04 -6.80 13.29
N SER A 273 -13.03 -7.57 12.86
CA SER A 273 -13.13 -8.14 11.51
C SER A 273 -14.37 -7.54 10.85
N PHE A 274 -14.21 -7.01 9.65
CA PHE A 274 -15.27 -6.42 8.85
C PHE A 274 -15.43 -7.24 7.57
N GLN A 275 -16.63 -7.75 7.30
CA GLN A 275 -16.94 -8.54 6.12
C GLN A 275 -18.08 -7.93 5.32
N GLN A 276 -17.88 -7.77 4.01
CA GLN A 276 -18.91 -7.30 3.09
C GLN A 276 -18.80 -8.08 1.77
N LYS A 277 -19.89 -8.74 1.35
CA LYS A 277 -19.90 -9.63 0.17
C LYS A 277 -19.80 -8.86 -1.15
N SER A 278 -20.48 -7.72 -1.24
CA SER A 278 -20.47 -6.81 -2.38
C SER A 278 -20.86 -5.40 -1.92
N PRO A 279 -20.75 -4.36 -2.78
CA PRO A 279 -21.21 -3.01 -2.44
C PRO A 279 -22.71 -2.91 -2.07
N PHE A 280 -23.50 -3.96 -2.36
CA PHE A 280 -24.94 -4.00 -2.15
C PHE A 280 -25.35 -4.75 -0.87
N ASP A 281 -24.38 -5.36 -0.20
CA ASP A 281 -24.62 -6.15 1.01
C ASP A 281 -24.24 -5.33 2.25
N LEU A 282 -24.87 -5.65 3.38
CA LEU A 282 -24.53 -5.06 4.67
C LEU A 282 -23.15 -5.54 5.15
N THR A 283 -22.54 -4.75 6.05
CA THR A 283 -21.24 -5.12 6.63
C THR A 283 -21.45 -5.86 7.94
N THR A 284 -20.90 -7.06 8.04
CA THR A 284 -20.83 -7.81 9.29
C THR A 284 -19.55 -7.41 10.04
N ILE A 285 -19.69 -7.07 11.31
CA ILE A 285 -18.58 -6.74 12.21
C ILE A 285 -18.46 -7.86 13.24
N THR A 286 -17.31 -8.52 13.31
CA THR A 286 -16.98 -9.46 14.38
C THR A 286 -15.89 -8.86 15.25
N VAL A 287 -16.17 -8.72 16.54
CA VAL A 287 -15.24 -8.17 17.53
C VAL A 287 -14.88 -9.27 18.51
N ASN A 288 -13.60 -9.42 18.81
CA ASN A 288 -13.12 -10.26 19.90
C ASN A 288 -11.94 -9.56 20.55
N LEU A 289 -12.10 -9.07 21.78
CA LEU A 289 -11.08 -8.35 22.54
C LEU A 289 -10.96 -8.95 23.93
N THR A 290 -9.73 -9.08 24.40
CA THR A 290 -9.42 -9.59 25.74
C THR A 290 -8.54 -8.61 26.52
N ASN A 291 -8.54 -8.75 27.85
CA ASN A 291 -7.71 -7.97 28.77
C ASN A 291 -7.95 -6.44 28.74
N LEU A 292 -9.22 -6.06 28.53
CA LEU A 292 -9.68 -4.66 28.59
C LEU A 292 -9.61 -4.11 30.02
N ASN A 293 -9.86 -4.96 31.02
CA ASN A 293 -9.81 -4.67 32.46
C ASN A 293 -10.56 -3.39 32.87
N ARG A 294 -11.69 -3.09 32.20
CA ARG A 294 -12.52 -1.90 32.46
C ARG A 294 -11.78 -0.57 32.26
N ARG A 295 -10.68 -0.57 31.50
CA ARG A 295 -9.84 0.63 31.26
C ARG A 295 -10.29 1.47 30.06
N VAL A 296 -11.10 0.91 29.19
CA VAL A 296 -11.49 1.49 27.89
C VAL A 296 -13.01 1.61 27.75
N GLY A 297 -13.45 2.38 26.76
CA GLY A 297 -14.86 2.57 26.47
C GLY A 297 -15.10 2.78 24.97
N PRO A 298 -15.03 4.02 24.47
CA PRO A 298 -15.30 4.31 23.06
C PRO A 298 -14.27 3.68 22.12
N TYR A 299 -14.69 3.40 20.89
CA TYR A 299 -13.90 2.88 19.79
C TYR A 299 -14.49 3.34 18.46
N HIS A 300 -13.60 3.78 17.56
CA HIS A 300 -13.96 4.39 16.29
C HIS A 300 -13.07 3.91 15.15
N VAL A 301 -13.56 3.96 13.92
CA VAL A 301 -12.71 3.99 12.73
C VAL A 301 -12.20 5.42 12.54
N HIS A 302 -10.89 5.56 12.42
CA HIS A 302 -10.20 6.81 12.21
C HIS A 302 -9.81 7.01 10.74
N GLN A 303 -9.25 8.16 10.40
CA GLN A 303 -9.00 8.55 9.01
C GLN A 303 -7.82 7.84 8.36
N PHE A 304 -6.72 7.64 9.07
CA PHE A 304 -5.43 7.24 8.48
C PHE A 304 -4.96 5.85 8.96
N PRO A 305 -4.16 5.14 8.15
CA PRO A 305 -3.39 3.99 8.64
C PRO A 305 -2.32 4.46 9.64
N LEU A 306 -1.90 3.56 10.53
CA LEU A 306 -0.91 3.87 11.55
C LEU A 306 0.52 3.70 11.00
N PRO A 307 1.47 4.59 11.32
CA PRO A 307 2.88 4.34 11.05
C PRO A 307 3.42 3.25 11.99
N GLN A 308 4.52 2.63 11.59
CA GLN A 308 5.32 1.80 12.50
C GLN A 308 5.83 2.67 13.67
N MET A 309 5.88 2.11 14.88
CA MET A 309 6.36 2.82 16.06
C MET A 309 7.84 3.20 15.88
N ARG A 310 8.15 4.49 16.03
CA ARG A 310 9.51 5.03 15.85
C ARG A 310 10.20 5.37 17.17
N SER A 311 9.43 5.78 18.19
CA SER A 311 9.92 6.18 19.52
C SER A 311 8.82 5.99 20.58
N PRO A 312 9.17 5.74 21.86
CA PRO A 312 8.19 5.64 22.95
C PRO A 312 7.39 6.93 23.20
N SER A 313 7.97 8.09 22.90
CA SER A 313 7.32 9.40 23.11
C SER A 313 6.27 9.73 22.05
N ASP A 314 6.33 9.10 20.88
CA ASP A 314 5.35 9.27 19.80
C ASP A 314 4.39 8.09 19.83
N SER A 315 3.28 8.24 20.56
CA SER A 315 2.22 7.23 20.56
C SER A 315 1.77 6.94 19.13
N SER A 316 1.85 5.67 18.71
CA SER A 316 1.35 5.23 17.41
C SER A 316 -0.11 5.62 17.20
N CYS A 317 -0.90 5.79 18.26
CA CYS A 317 -2.31 6.17 18.19
C CYS A 317 -2.56 7.68 18.20
N SER A 318 -1.53 8.53 18.24
CA SER A 318 -1.67 9.99 18.36
C SER A 318 -2.57 10.59 17.26
N ASN A 319 -3.10 11.80 17.48
CA ASN A 319 -3.93 12.49 16.47
C ASN A 319 -3.21 12.68 15.14
N ASN A 320 -1.91 12.98 15.19
CA ASN A 320 -1.08 13.13 14.01
C ASN A 320 -0.90 11.81 13.25
N ASN A 321 -0.99 10.66 13.93
CA ASN A 321 -0.81 9.35 13.31
C ASN A 321 -2.12 8.76 12.76
N ALA A 322 -3.22 8.76 13.53
CA ALA A 322 -4.48 8.15 13.08
C ALA A 322 -5.48 9.15 12.45
N GLY A 323 -5.32 10.45 12.66
CA GLY A 323 -6.29 11.48 12.25
C GLY A 323 -7.56 11.46 13.10
N GLY A 324 -8.56 12.25 12.69
CA GLY A 324 -9.87 12.30 13.36
C GLY A 324 -10.72 11.04 13.12
N HIS A 325 -11.94 11.04 13.65
CA HIS A 325 -12.91 9.98 13.35
C HIS A 325 -13.32 10.03 11.88
N TRP A 326 -13.68 8.88 11.31
CA TRP A 326 -14.12 8.79 9.92
C TRP A 326 -15.55 9.32 9.77
N ASN A 327 -15.71 10.53 9.24
CA ASN A 327 -16.99 11.21 9.12
C ASN A 327 -17.20 11.80 7.71
N PRO A 328 -17.36 10.96 6.67
CA PRO A 328 -17.48 11.42 5.28
C PRO A 328 -18.74 12.23 4.99
N PHE A 329 -19.78 12.09 5.83
CA PHE A 329 -21.05 12.79 5.67
C PHE A 329 -21.15 14.06 6.53
N ASN A 330 -20.06 14.45 7.20
CA ASN A 330 -19.99 15.65 8.03
C ASN A 330 -21.12 15.72 9.08
N VAL A 331 -21.42 14.58 9.74
CA VAL A 331 -22.35 14.53 10.87
C VAL A 331 -21.84 15.50 11.95
N ASN A 332 -22.71 16.41 12.40
CA ASN A 332 -22.34 17.41 13.39
C ASN A 332 -22.23 16.79 14.79
N VAL A 333 -21.03 16.30 15.14
CA VAL A 333 -20.72 15.70 16.45
C VAL A 333 -20.71 16.71 17.61
N GLN A 334 -20.74 18.01 17.31
CA GLN A 334 -20.84 19.08 18.32
C GLN A 334 -22.29 19.49 18.61
N ALA A 335 -23.26 18.92 17.88
CA ALA A 335 -24.66 19.17 18.16
C ALA A 335 -25.02 18.62 19.56
N PRO A 336 -25.83 19.34 20.36
CA PRO A 336 -26.28 18.84 21.67
C PRO A 336 -27.04 17.50 21.62
N ALA A 337 -27.55 17.15 20.44
CA ALA A 337 -28.24 15.89 20.18
C ALA A 337 -27.31 14.71 19.85
N TYR A 338 -25.98 14.93 19.79
CA TYR A 338 -24.98 13.90 19.54
C TYR A 338 -24.35 13.39 20.85
N PRO A 339 -24.14 12.07 21.02
CA PRO A 339 -24.61 11.00 20.14
C PRO A 339 -26.15 10.85 20.22
N PRO A 340 -26.81 10.46 19.12
CA PRO A 340 -28.22 10.07 19.15
C PRO A 340 -28.51 9.01 20.22
N PRO A 341 -29.75 8.93 20.75
CA PRO A 341 -30.11 7.90 21.73
C PRO A 341 -29.78 6.49 21.25
N LYS A 342 -29.39 5.60 22.18
CA LYS A 342 -29.09 4.18 21.88
C LYS A 342 -30.24 3.54 21.09
N GLY A 343 -29.89 2.79 20.05
CA GLY A 343 -30.87 2.17 19.14
C GLY A 343 -31.42 3.11 18.06
N SER A 344 -30.91 4.34 17.96
CA SER A 344 -31.14 5.20 16.80
C SER A 344 -30.58 4.55 15.52
N THR A 345 -31.12 4.97 14.38
CA THR A 345 -30.69 4.44 13.09
C THR A 345 -29.28 4.88 12.71
N HIS A 346 -28.56 4.03 11.96
CA HIS A 346 -27.11 4.15 11.76
C HIS A 346 -26.70 5.36 10.91
N ASP A 347 -27.62 5.93 10.13
CA ASP A 347 -27.44 7.15 9.35
C ASP A 347 -27.23 8.41 10.21
N ARG A 348 -27.57 8.36 11.50
CA ARG A 348 -27.44 9.49 12.43
C ARG A 348 -26.06 9.59 13.10
N PHE A 349 -25.20 8.62 12.88
CA PHE A 349 -23.86 8.55 13.45
C PHE A 349 -22.81 8.80 12.37
N GLU A 350 -21.65 9.32 12.76
CA GLU A 350 -20.51 9.31 11.85
C GLU A 350 -20.16 7.86 11.45
N VAL A 351 -19.70 7.67 10.21
CA VAL A 351 -19.37 6.34 9.66
C VAL A 351 -18.32 5.62 10.49
N GLY A 352 -17.49 6.33 11.24
CA GLY A 352 -16.49 5.77 12.14
C GLY A 352 -16.96 5.46 13.55
N ASP A 353 -18.10 5.96 14.03
CA ASP A 353 -18.52 5.78 15.43
C ASP A 353 -19.22 4.45 15.62
N LEU A 354 -18.43 3.44 15.96
CA LEU A 354 -18.93 2.09 16.21
C LEU A 354 -19.47 1.97 17.64
N SER A 355 -18.95 2.73 18.60
CA SER A 355 -19.38 2.66 20.01
C SER A 355 -20.79 3.16 20.24
N SER A 356 -21.14 4.31 19.69
CA SER A 356 -22.48 4.89 19.87
C SER A 356 -23.53 4.06 19.12
N ARG A 357 -23.14 3.41 18.01
CA ARG A 357 -24.01 2.48 17.25
C ARG A 357 -24.19 1.12 17.91
N HIS A 358 -23.10 0.48 18.31
CA HIS A 358 -23.07 -0.94 18.69
C HIS A 358 -22.84 -1.20 20.18
N GLY A 359 -22.63 -0.14 20.98
CA GLY A 359 -22.37 -0.20 22.41
C GLY A 359 -20.88 0.00 22.75
N SER A 360 -20.65 0.64 23.90
CA SER A 360 -19.32 0.94 24.46
C SER A 360 -18.65 -0.29 25.09
N LEU A 361 -17.31 -0.29 25.17
CA LEU A 361 -16.52 -1.31 25.88
C LEU A 361 -16.39 -1.05 27.38
N GLU A 362 -17.04 -0.01 27.92
CA GLU A 362 -16.95 0.35 29.33
C GLU A 362 -17.35 -0.81 30.25
N ASN A 363 -16.66 -0.91 31.39
CA ASN A 363 -16.91 -1.92 32.42
C ASN A 363 -16.76 -3.39 31.96
N THR A 364 -16.18 -3.63 30.78
CA THR A 364 -15.89 -4.99 30.29
C THR A 364 -14.44 -5.40 30.56
N SER A 365 -14.21 -6.69 30.84
CA SER A 365 -12.85 -7.26 30.89
C SER A 365 -12.48 -7.93 29.56
N ASN A 366 -13.46 -8.56 28.91
CA ASN A 366 -13.37 -9.11 27.57
C ASN A 366 -14.66 -8.74 26.82
N PHE A 367 -14.60 -8.64 25.51
CA PHE A 367 -15.75 -8.30 24.67
C PHE A 367 -15.76 -9.15 23.41
N GLN A 368 -16.89 -9.79 23.14
CA GLN A 368 -17.12 -10.54 21.91
C GLN A 368 -18.51 -10.23 21.37
N ALA A 369 -18.60 -9.90 20.08
CA ALA A 369 -19.86 -9.62 19.42
C ALA A 369 -19.78 -9.90 17.91
N THR A 370 -20.92 -10.26 17.31
CA THR A 370 -21.15 -10.21 15.87
C THR A 370 -22.30 -9.25 15.63
N LEU A 371 -22.05 -8.22 14.82
CA LEU A 371 -22.92 -7.07 14.61
C LEU A 371 -23.15 -6.88 13.11
N ILE A 372 -24.23 -6.21 12.74
CA ILE A 372 -24.54 -5.83 11.36
C ILE A 372 -24.57 -4.30 11.28
N ASP A 373 -23.96 -3.73 10.24
CA ASP A 373 -23.90 -2.28 10.04
C ASP A 373 -24.42 -1.88 8.65
N TRP A 374 -25.35 -0.91 8.63
CA TRP A 374 -25.99 -0.33 7.44
C TRP A 374 -25.25 0.88 6.87
N ASN A 375 -24.14 1.30 7.48
CA ASN A 375 -23.44 2.54 7.14
C ASN A 375 -21.91 2.40 7.24
N LEU A 376 -21.35 1.20 7.02
CA LEU A 376 -19.91 0.94 7.13
C LEU A 376 -19.34 0.23 5.88
N PRO A 377 -19.06 0.94 4.78
CA PRO A 377 -18.68 0.32 3.52
C PRO A 377 -17.24 -0.19 3.51
N LEU A 378 -17.01 -1.32 2.83
CA LEU A 378 -15.68 -1.85 2.44
C LEU A 378 -15.38 -1.60 0.95
N PHE A 379 -16.37 -1.22 0.15
CA PHE A 379 -16.22 -0.88 -1.27
C PHE A 379 -16.42 0.61 -1.52
N GLY A 380 -15.77 1.12 -2.58
CA GLY A 380 -15.99 2.47 -3.05
C GLY A 380 -15.36 3.58 -2.21
N TRP A 381 -15.65 4.82 -2.58
CA TRP A 381 -14.97 6.03 -2.08
C TRP A 381 -15.01 6.25 -0.57
N ASN A 382 -16.03 5.75 0.13
CA ASN A 382 -16.17 5.88 1.58
C ASN A 382 -15.60 4.69 2.36
N SER A 383 -14.95 3.75 1.67
CA SER A 383 -14.43 2.52 2.26
C SER A 383 -13.54 2.77 3.48
N ILE A 384 -13.68 1.91 4.49
CA ILE A 384 -12.81 1.92 5.68
C ILE A 384 -11.52 1.10 5.50
N VAL A 385 -11.38 0.38 4.40
CA VAL A 385 -10.18 -0.44 4.11
C VAL A 385 -8.93 0.46 4.06
N GLY A 386 -7.86 0.03 4.74
CA GLY A 386 -6.60 0.79 4.83
C GLY A 386 -6.61 1.95 5.84
N ARG A 387 -7.69 2.16 6.59
CA ARG A 387 -7.75 3.14 7.69
C ARG A 387 -7.28 2.51 9.01
N SER A 388 -7.78 2.96 10.16
CA SER A 388 -7.45 2.37 11.47
C SER A 388 -8.66 2.33 12.41
N VAL A 389 -8.60 1.43 13.39
CA VAL A 389 -9.49 1.41 14.55
C VAL A 389 -8.72 1.94 15.76
N VAL A 390 -9.34 2.81 16.53
CA VAL A 390 -8.79 3.33 17.80
C VAL A 390 -9.78 3.03 18.91
N ILE A 391 -9.27 2.49 20.02
CA ILE A 391 -9.96 2.30 21.30
C ILE A 391 -9.50 3.41 22.25
N HIS A 392 -10.45 4.04 22.91
CA HIS A 392 -10.25 5.16 23.83
C HIS A 392 -10.49 4.73 25.28
N MET A 393 -9.83 5.43 26.20
CA MET A 393 -10.24 5.48 27.60
C MET A 393 -11.61 6.17 27.72
N PRO A 394 -12.38 5.94 28.82
CA PRO A 394 -13.67 6.59 29.03
C PRO A 394 -13.62 8.13 28.98
N ASN A 395 -12.45 8.75 29.23
CA ASN A 395 -12.25 10.19 29.11
C ASN A 395 -11.97 10.67 27.67
N GLY A 396 -12.06 9.80 26.65
CA GLY A 396 -11.80 10.12 25.25
C GLY A 396 -10.33 10.03 24.80
N THR A 397 -9.39 9.83 25.73
CA THR A 397 -7.97 9.69 25.39
C THR A 397 -7.73 8.39 24.62
N ARG A 398 -6.94 8.44 23.54
CA ARG A 398 -6.63 7.26 22.73
C ARG A 398 -5.74 6.29 23.52
N PHE A 399 -6.11 5.02 23.54
CA PHE A 399 -5.47 3.99 24.37
C PHE A 399 -4.76 2.92 23.52
N ALA A 400 -5.50 2.26 22.63
CA ALA A 400 -4.97 1.22 21.75
C ALA A 400 -5.50 1.44 20.33
N CYS A 401 -4.76 0.99 19.32
CA CYS A 401 -5.14 1.18 17.92
C CYS A 401 -4.53 0.13 17.01
N SER A 402 -5.12 -0.07 15.83
CA SER A 402 -4.55 -0.91 14.78
C SER A 402 -5.03 -0.44 13.40
N SER A 403 -4.19 -0.58 12.38
CA SER A 403 -4.58 -0.35 10.99
C SER A 403 -5.57 -1.44 10.54
N ILE A 404 -6.56 -1.06 9.74
CA ILE A 404 -7.43 -1.99 9.04
C ILE A 404 -6.65 -2.49 7.83
N ASP A 405 -6.42 -3.79 7.76
CA ASP A 405 -5.68 -4.42 6.67
C ASP A 405 -6.47 -4.42 5.34
N TYR A 406 -5.82 -4.97 4.32
CA TYR A 406 -6.42 -5.19 3.00
C TYR A 406 -6.91 -6.63 2.92
N PRO A 407 -7.97 -6.92 2.12
CA PRO A 407 -8.56 -8.26 2.04
C PRO A 407 -7.67 -9.30 1.32
N GLY A 408 -6.46 -8.92 0.92
CA GLY A 408 -5.47 -9.75 0.26
C GLY A 408 -4.16 -8.99 0.08
N GLU A 409 -3.22 -9.60 -0.64
CA GLU A 409 -1.95 -8.95 -0.99
C GLU A 409 -2.20 -7.71 -1.87
N VAL A 410 -1.38 -6.67 -1.66
CA VAL A 410 -1.48 -5.42 -2.40
C VAL A 410 -0.23 -5.15 -3.24
N THR A 411 -0.43 -4.53 -4.38
CA THR A 411 0.61 -3.83 -5.14
C THR A 411 0.54 -2.35 -4.80
N VAL A 412 1.68 -1.73 -4.52
CA VAL A 412 1.74 -0.34 -4.07
C VAL A 412 2.65 0.48 -4.97
N ALA A 413 2.15 1.61 -5.48
CA ALA A 413 2.98 2.65 -6.08
C ALA A 413 3.38 3.67 -5.00
N LYS A 414 4.64 4.13 -5.04
CA LYS A 414 5.21 5.12 -4.14
C LYS A 414 5.72 6.30 -4.95
N ALA A 415 5.32 7.51 -4.56
CA ALA A 415 5.94 8.77 -4.99
C ALA A 415 6.63 9.42 -3.80
N VAL A 416 7.90 9.80 -3.95
CA VAL A 416 8.71 10.46 -2.91
C VAL A 416 9.07 11.88 -3.35
N PHE A 417 8.49 12.85 -2.67
CA PHE A 417 8.70 14.28 -2.91
C PHE A 417 9.88 14.79 -2.09
N ARG A 418 10.73 15.61 -2.71
CA ARG A 418 12.07 15.97 -2.21
C ARG A 418 12.39 17.47 -2.28
N GLY A 419 11.39 18.32 -2.52
CA GLY A 419 11.52 19.79 -2.56
C GLY A 419 10.71 20.43 -3.70
N PRO A 420 10.12 21.64 -3.51
CA PRO A 420 9.92 22.32 -2.24
C PRO A 420 8.86 21.64 -1.35
N VAL A 421 8.03 20.77 -1.94
CA VAL A 421 7.16 19.84 -1.20
C VAL A 421 7.97 18.59 -0.88
N VAL A 422 7.85 18.11 0.37
CA VAL A 422 8.50 16.91 0.87
C VAL A 422 7.44 15.93 1.37
N GLY A 423 7.76 14.64 1.34
CA GLY A 423 6.89 13.59 1.85
C GLY A 423 6.59 12.50 0.85
N THR A 424 5.52 11.75 1.07
CA THR A 424 5.21 10.56 0.27
C THR A 424 3.74 10.43 -0.06
N VAL A 425 3.48 9.87 -1.24
CA VAL A 425 2.15 9.35 -1.61
C VAL A 425 2.27 7.85 -1.86
N LEU A 426 1.44 7.06 -1.19
CA LEU A 426 1.30 5.62 -1.36
C LEU A 426 -0.07 5.33 -2.00
N LEU A 427 -0.07 4.55 -3.09
CA LEU A 427 -1.27 4.13 -3.78
C LEU A 427 -1.33 2.60 -3.77
N SER A 428 -2.25 2.03 -3.00
CA SER A 428 -2.35 0.59 -2.71
C SER A 428 -3.57 -0.03 -3.38
N GLN A 429 -3.39 -1.12 -4.10
CA GLN A 429 -4.46 -1.85 -4.80
C GLN A 429 -4.26 -3.36 -4.63
N LEU A 430 -5.32 -4.17 -4.62
CA LEU A 430 -5.18 -5.63 -4.56
C LEU A 430 -4.39 -6.15 -5.77
N THR A 431 -3.42 -7.00 -5.50
CA THR A 431 -2.57 -7.62 -6.53
C THR A 431 -3.43 -8.48 -7.45
N GLY A 432 -3.32 -8.26 -8.75
CA GLY A 432 -4.06 -9.01 -9.77
C GLY A 432 -5.50 -8.53 -10.02
N ASP A 433 -6.02 -7.58 -9.23
CA ASP A 433 -7.34 -6.98 -9.41
C ASP A 433 -7.26 -5.47 -9.72
N PRO A 434 -7.22 -5.07 -11.00
CA PRO A 434 -7.18 -3.67 -11.42
C PRO A 434 -8.54 -2.96 -11.24
N TYR A 435 -9.62 -3.67 -10.91
CA TYR A 435 -10.93 -3.05 -10.62
C TYR A 435 -11.13 -2.77 -9.13
N SER A 436 -10.33 -3.41 -8.27
CA SER A 436 -10.31 -3.13 -6.84
C SER A 436 -9.96 -1.67 -6.58
N ASP A 437 -10.53 -1.12 -5.51
CA ASP A 437 -10.33 0.26 -5.11
C ASP A 437 -8.84 0.52 -4.80
N VAL A 438 -8.34 1.70 -5.16
CA VAL A 438 -6.99 2.17 -4.83
C VAL A 438 -7.06 3.05 -3.58
N ALA A 439 -6.49 2.58 -2.47
CA ALA A 439 -6.31 3.39 -1.27
C ALA A 439 -5.10 4.33 -1.47
N ILE A 440 -5.31 5.64 -1.34
CA ILE A 440 -4.28 6.66 -1.53
C ILE A 440 -4.01 7.33 -0.19
N PHE A 441 -2.81 7.14 0.36
CA PHE A 441 -2.35 7.82 1.56
C PHE A 441 -1.23 8.82 1.20
N ALA A 442 -1.48 10.09 1.46
CA ALA A 442 -0.53 11.18 1.24
C ALA A 442 -0.13 11.82 2.57
N ASP A 443 1.17 12.02 2.77
CA ASP A 443 1.76 12.77 3.88
C ASP A 443 2.74 13.76 3.25
N LEU A 444 2.32 15.01 3.09
CA LEU A 444 2.99 16.02 2.27
C LEU A 444 3.05 17.36 3.00
N SER A 445 4.22 17.99 2.98
CA SER A 445 4.48 19.27 3.67
C SER A 445 5.43 20.14 2.85
N TYR A 446 5.50 21.43 3.15
CA TYR A 446 6.62 22.23 2.69
C TYR A 446 7.90 21.85 3.45
N GLY A 447 9.00 21.68 2.72
CA GLY A 447 10.32 21.40 3.30
C GLY A 447 10.88 22.59 4.09
N GLN A 448 10.48 23.81 3.75
CA GLN A 448 10.90 25.04 4.42
C GLN A 448 9.93 25.43 5.54
N LEU A 449 10.42 25.61 6.76
CA LEU A 449 9.58 26.01 7.90
C LEU A 449 8.93 27.39 7.73
N SER A 450 9.61 28.31 7.06
CA SER A 450 9.12 29.67 6.79
C SER A 450 8.04 29.73 5.71
N ALA A 451 7.82 28.63 4.98
CA ALA A 451 6.80 28.59 3.94
C ALA A 451 5.42 28.85 4.54
N GLN A 452 4.69 29.79 3.95
CA GLN A 452 3.32 30.06 4.33
C GLN A 452 2.43 28.88 3.93
N SER A 453 1.46 28.55 4.79
CA SER A 453 0.45 27.55 4.44
C SER A 453 -0.35 28.02 3.24
N THR A 454 -0.58 27.13 2.29
CA THR A 454 -1.33 27.38 1.06
C THR A 454 -2.34 26.27 0.83
N VAL A 455 -3.41 26.60 0.10
CA VAL A 455 -4.56 25.71 -0.06
C VAL A 455 -4.85 25.43 -1.53
N ASN A 456 -5.71 24.45 -1.78
CA ASN A 456 -6.27 24.17 -3.10
C ASN A 456 -5.23 23.81 -4.19
N HIS A 457 -4.18 23.07 -3.83
CA HIS A 457 -3.22 22.54 -4.80
C HIS A 457 -3.85 21.40 -5.60
N SER A 458 -3.99 21.60 -6.91
CA SER A 458 -4.29 20.50 -7.82
C SER A 458 -3.07 19.56 -7.89
N TRP A 459 -3.33 18.29 -8.12
CA TRP A 459 -2.36 17.22 -8.22
C TRP A 459 -2.88 16.13 -9.14
N HIS A 460 -1.99 15.66 -10.02
CA HIS A 460 -2.33 14.74 -11.08
C HIS A 460 -1.23 13.71 -11.29
N ILE A 461 -1.61 12.58 -11.88
CA ILE A 461 -0.66 11.63 -12.47
C ILE A 461 -0.43 12.05 -13.92
N HIS A 462 0.82 12.17 -14.33
CA HIS A 462 1.24 12.59 -15.66
C HIS A 462 1.67 11.39 -16.53
N ASN A 463 1.86 11.60 -17.83
CA ASN A 463 2.13 10.51 -18.79
C ASN A 463 3.54 9.93 -18.70
N TYR A 464 4.53 10.72 -18.25
CA TYR A 464 5.93 10.33 -18.27
C TYR A 464 6.59 10.49 -16.90
N PRO A 465 7.66 9.73 -16.62
CA PRO A 465 8.52 10.00 -15.48
C PRO A 465 9.33 11.29 -15.74
N ILE A 466 9.96 11.81 -14.69
CA ILE A 466 10.93 12.90 -14.78
C ILE A 466 12.07 12.44 -15.70
N SER A 467 12.39 13.28 -16.70
CA SER A 467 13.36 12.98 -17.77
C SER A 467 14.23 14.20 -18.11
N THR A 468 14.80 14.82 -17.09
CA THR A 468 15.84 15.86 -17.21
C THR A 468 17.25 15.29 -17.03
N GLU A 469 18.30 16.13 -17.14
CA GLU A 469 19.69 15.69 -16.97
C GLU A 469 19.93 15.23 -15.53
N THR A 470 19.34 15.95 -14.56
CA THR A 470 19.26 15.54 -13.16
C THR A 470 17.85 15.69 -12.58
N ASP A 471 17.57 14.96 -11.51
CA ASP A 471 16.33 15.10 -10.73
C ASP A 471 16.19 16.49 -10.06
N SER A 472 17.26 17.29 -10.00
CA SER A 472 17.30 18.62 -9.38
C SER A 472 17.22 19.79 -10.38
N ASP A 473 17.15 19.51 -11.69
CA ASP A 473 17.08 20.54 -12.72
C ASP A 473 15.87 21.47 -12.53
N VAL A 474 16.09 22.77 -12.75
CA VAL A 474 15.01 23.76 -12.71
C VAL A 474 13.96 23.41 -13.77
N GLY A 475 12.71 23.24 -13.34
CA GLY A 475 11.63 22.84 -14.24
C GLY A 475 11.63 21.36 -14.61
N CYS A 476 12.30 20.48 -13.86
CA CYS A 476 12.29 19.03 -14.09
C CYS A 476 10.88 18.46 -14.26
N CYS A 477 9.90 18.99 -13.53
CA CYS A 477 8.50 18.60 -13.63
C CYS A 477 7.85 18.89 -14.99
N LEU A 478 8.42 19.72 -15.87
CA LEU A 478 7.92 19.93 -17.22
C LEU A 478 8.11 18.70 -18.12
N SER A 479 9.16 17.93 -17.87
CA SER A 479 9.49 16.71 -18.62
C SER A 479 8.44 15.60 -18.51
N THR A 480 7.54 15.69 -17.52
CA THR A 480 6.48 14.68 -17.28
C THR A 480 5.35 14.71 -18.30
N GLY A 481 5.29 15.74 -19.16
CA GLY A 481 4.27 15.89 -20.20
C GLY A 481 2.88 16.21 -19.64
N GLY A 482 1.83 15.85 -20.37
CA GLY A 482 0.42 16.05 -19.98
C GLY A 482 -0.08 15.04 -18.94
N HIS A 483 -1.31 15.24 -18.48
CA HIS A 483 -1.96 14.34 -17.52
C HIS A 483 -2.24 12.96 -18.13
N TRP A 484 -2.28 11.94 -17.28
CA TRP A 484 -2.56 10.57 -17.69
C TRP A 484 -4.05 10.38 -18.00
N ASN A 485 -4.36 10.37 -19.30
CA ASN A 485 -5.73 10.29 -19.81
C ASN A 485 -5.89 9.15 -20.82
N PRO A 486 -5.79 7.87 -20.38
CA PRO A 486 -5.78 6.71 -21.28
C PRO A 486 -7.12 6.47 -21.99
N TYR A 487 -8.21 7.06 -21.50
CA TYR A 487 -9.55 6.96 -22.09
C TYR A 487 -9.94 8.19 -22.92
N ASN A 488 -8.99 9.11 -23.17
CA ASN A 488 -9.18 10.32 -23.98
C ASN A 488 -10.42 11.13 -23.56
N ILE A 489 -10.61 11.31 -22.25
CA ILE A 489 -11.67 12.16 -21.69
C ILE A 489 -11.45 13.59 -22.19
N ASN A 490 -12.49 14.24 -22.73
CA ASN A 490 -12.39 15.62 -23.18
C ASN A 490 -12.34 16.58 -21.98
N THR A 491 -11.20 17.23 -21.76
CA THR A 491 -10.95 18.14 -20.64
C THR A 491 -11.15 19.62 -20.98
N THR A 492 -11.40 19.96 -22.25
CA THR A 492 -11.42 21.37 -22.72
C THR A 492 -12.76 22.10 -22.51
N GLY A 493 -13.85 21.36 -22.31
CA GLY A 493 -15.18 21.93 -22.13
C GLY A 493 -15.52 22.25 -20.67
N SER A 494 -16.40 23.24 -20.45
CA SER A 494 -17.03 23.50 -19.13
C SER A 494 -17.69 22.25 -18.54
N ALA A 495 -18.12 21.35 -19.42
CA ALA A 495 -18.56 19.99 -19.10
C ALA A 495 -17.62 19.27 -18.13
N TYR A 496 -16.31 19.28 -18.38
CA TYR A 496 -15.35 18.55 -17.55
C TYR A 496 -15.37 19.03 -16.10
N THR A 497 -15.35 20.35 -15.90
CA THR A 497 -15.36 20.96 -14.56
C THR A 497 -16.62 20.62 -13.75
N VAL A 498 -17.75 20.39 -14.41
CA VAL A 498 -19.00 20.00 -13.75
C VAL A 498 -19.10 18.48 -13.57
N ASN A 499 -18.62 17.72 -14.57
CA ASN A 499 -18.77 16.27 -14.61
C ASN A 499 -17.73 15.56 -13.75
N CYS A 500 -16.46 15.96 -13.85
CA CYS A 500 -15.39 15.36 -13.08
C CYS A 500 -15.51 15.78 -11.62
N SER A 501 -15.96 14.85 -10.81
CA SER A 501 -16.26 15.09 -9.40
C SER A 501 -16.16 13.78 -8.61
N PRO A 502 -16.11 13.83 -7.27
CA PRO A 502 -16.16 12.64 -6.43
C PRO A 502 -17.38 11.75 -6.64
N GLY A 503 -18.53 12.35 -7.00
CA GLY A 503 -19.75 11.61 -7.34
C GLY A 503 -19.74 10.99 -8.74
N ASN A 504 -18.79 11.36 -9.58
CA ASN A 504 -18.67 10.90 -10.97
C ASN A 504 -17.20 10.77 -11.42
N PRO A 505 -16.44 9.86 -10.79
CA PRO A 505 -15.01 9.72 -11.08
C PRO A 505 -14.77 9.14 -12.48
N PHE A 506 -15.75 8.46 -13.09
CA PHE A 506 -15.66 7.91 -14.45
C PHE A 506 -15.66 8.98 -15.55
N ALA A 507 -16.06 10.23 -15.22
CA ALA A 507 -15.99 11.37 -16.13
C ALA A 507 -14.71 12.21 -15.96
N CYS A 508 -13.83 11.81 -15.03
CA CYS A 508 -12.51 12.40 -14.88
C CYS A 508 -11.51 11.68 -15.77
N GLU A 509 -10.47 12.39 -16.22
CA GLU A 509 -9.28 11.69 -16.69
C GLU A 509 -8.69 10.88 -15.54
N VAL A 510 -8.11 9.71 -15.84
CA VAL A 510 -7.67 8.76 -14.79
C VAL A 510 -6.64 9.39 -13.86
N GLY A 511 -5.76 10.25 -14.40
CA GLY A 511 -4.74 10.96 -13.67
C GLY A 511 -5.24 12.14 -12.83
N ASP A 512 -6.50 12.59 -12.95
CA ASP A 512 -7.03 13.72 -12.17
C ASP A 512 -7.56 13.28 -10.82
N ILE A 513 -6.63 13.10 -9.88
CA ILE A 513 -6.95 12.73 -8.50
C ILE A 513 -7.62 13.91 -7.77
N SER A 514 -7.34 15.15 -8.16
CA SER A 514 -7.93 16.34 -7.53
C SER A 514 -9.42 16.48 -7.82
N GLY A 515 -9.80 16.35 -9.08
CA GLY A 515 -11.19 16.39 -9.53
C GLY A 515 -11.99 15.19 -9.01
N LYS A 516 -11.37 14.00 -8.95
CA LYS A 516 -12.00 12.80 -8.37
C LYS A 516 -12.17 12.85 -6.85
N HIS A 517 -11.34 13.60 -6.15
CA HIS A 517 -11.38 13.67 -4.68
C HIS A 517 -11.41 15.13 -4.24
N LYS A 518 -10.25 15.65 -3.85
CA LYS A 518 -10.06 17.05 -3.49
C LYS A 518 -8.62 17.45 -3.77
N THR A 519 -8.44 18.75 -3.83
CA THR A 519 -7.13 19.39 -3.81
C THR A 519 -6.41 19.16 -2.49
N LEU A 520 -5.09 19.35 -2.49
CA LEU A 520 -4.24 19.26 -1.30
C LEU A 520 -4.06 20.65 -0.68
N ASP A 521 -3.95 20.67 0.64
CA ASP A 521 -3.49 21.84 1.39
C ASP A 521 -2.08 21.53 1.91
N LEU A 522 -1.18 22.51 1.81
CA LEU A 522 0.22 22.36 2.16
C LEU A 522 0.58 23.34 3.27
N GLN A 523 1.35 22.85 4.23
CA GLN A 523 1.88 23.63 5.35
C GLN A 523 3.25 23.10 5.75
N SER A 524 3.93 23.80 6.63
CA SER A 524 5.29 23.47 7.06
C SER A 524 5.39 22.62 8.33
N ASP A 525 4.29 22.36 9.05
CA ASP A 525 4.26 21.49 10.23
C ASP A 525 4.25 20.00 9.84
N MET A 526 5.44 19.46 9.58
CA MET A 526 5.65 18.11 9.05
C MET A 526 5.08 17.02 9.96
N GLY A 527 4.33 16.09 9.35
CA GLY A 527 3.75 14.94 10.03
C GLY A 527 2.55 15.28 10.90
N SER A 528 2.07 16.53 10.90
CA SER A 528 0.83 16.93 11.55
C SER A 528 -0.38 16.31 10.84
N VAL A 529 -1.49 16.17 11.56
CA VAL A 529 -2.76 15.65 11.01
C VAL A 529 -3.19 16.37 9.72
N ALA A 530 -2.93 17.67 9.61
CA ALA A 530 -3.39 18.50 8.51
C ALA A 530 -2.47 18.45 7.28
N THR A 531 -1.32 17.76 7.36
CA THR A 531 -0.44 17.44 6.21
C THR A 531 -0.80 16.10 5.55
N LYS A 532 -1.75 15.36 6.15
CA LYS A 532 -2.09 14.00 5.75
C LYS A 532 -3.46 13.94 5.10
N ASN A 533 -3.58 13.10 4.09
CA ASN A 533 -4.83 12.83 3.40
C ASN A 533 -4.97 11.34 3.07
N PHE A 534 -6.19 10.84 3.14
CA PHE A 534 -6.51 9.46 2.76
C PHE A 534 -7.75 9.43 1.86
N PHE A 535 -7.62 8.82 0.70
CA PHE A 535 -8.66 8.70 -0.32
C PHE A 535 -8.84 7.25 -0.76
N THR A 536 -10.01 6.94 -1.29
CA THR A 536 -10.28 5.66 -1.94
C THR A 536 -10.72 5.92 -3.38
N ASP A 537 -9.83 5.71 -4.33
CA ASP A 537 -10.10 5.91 -5.76
C ASP A 537 -10.66 4.64 -6.40
N THR A 538 -11.76 4.80 -7.14
CA THR A 538 -12.51 3.67 -7.72
C THR A 538 -12.30 3.50 -9.21
N THR A 539 -11.38 4.24 -9.82
CA THR A 539 -11.22 4.35 -11.29
C THR A 539 -9.81 4.15 -11.80
N SER A 540 -8.82 4.38 -10.93
CA SER A 540 -7.41 4.23 -11.22
C SER A 540 -6.93 2.80 -10.96
N TRP A 541 -5.72 2.46 -11.40
CA TRP A 541 -5.07 1.20 -11.07
C TRP A 541 -3.56 1.36 -10.98
N VAL A 542 -2.95 0.70 -10.00
CA VAL A 542 -1.56 0.94 -9.58
C VAL A 542 -0.56 0.58 -10.67
N LEU A 543 -0.72 -0.56 -11.34
CA LEU A 543 0.21 -0.96 -12.41
C LEU A 543 0.19 -0.01 -13.62
N GLY A 544 -0.91 0.70 -13.85
CA GLY A 544 -0.99 1.76 -14.86
C GLY A 544 -0.25 3.02 -14.47
N MET A 545 0.03 3.22 -13.19
CA MET A 545 0.74 4.39 -12.66
C MET A 545 2.26 4.20 -12.63
N ILE A 546 2.76 2.97 -12.62
CA ILE A 546 4.20 2.71 -12.60
C ILE A 546 4.84 3.21 -13.90
N GLY A 547 6.00 3.85 -13.77
CA GLY A 547 6.71 4.48 -14.90
C GLY A 547 6.13 5.83 -15.31
N ARG A 548 5.29 6.43 -14.46
CA ARG A 548 4.76 7.80 -14.61
C ARG A 548 5.27 8.67 -13.47
N SER A 549 4.73 9.88 -13.35
CA SER A 549 5.01 10.79 -12.25
C SER A 549 3.72 11.34 -11.66
N LEU A 550 3.80 11.71 -10.38
CA LEU A 550 2.78 12.51 -9.70
C LEU A 550 3.30 13.94 -9.62
N VAL A 551 2.47 14.90 -10.02
CA VAL A 551 2.80 16.33 -10.01
C VAL A 551 1.84 17.06 -9.08
N ILE A 552 2.39 17.95 -8.26
CA ILE A 552 1.65 18.89 -7.42
C ILE A 552 1.77 20.27 -8.07
N HIS A 553 0.62 20.89 -8.32
CA HIS A 553 0.53 22.22 -8.91
C HIS A 553 0.51 23.31 -7.85
N GLY A 554 0.54 24.57 -8.26
CA GLY A 554 0.52 25.72 -7.37
C GLY A 554 -0.80 25.84 -6.61
N SER A 555 -0.83 26.78 -5.66
CA SER A 555 -2.02 27.02 -4.83
C SER A 555 -3.19 27.52 -5.66
N ASP A 556 -4.40 27.47 -5.09
CA ASP A 556 -5.61 28.03 -5.69
C ASP A 556 -5.87 27.54 -7.13
N ARG A 557 -5.54 26.26 -7.38
CA ARG A 557 -5.68 25.57 -8.67
C ARG A 557 -4.88 26.21 -9.82
N THR A 558 -3.80 26.94 -9.51
CA THR A 558 -2.89 27.48 -10.53
C THR A 558 -2.17 26.35 -11.28
N ALA A 559 -1.94 26.52 -12.59
CA ALA A 559 -1.41 25.45 -13.44
C ALA A 559 0.09 25.17 -13.25
N THR A 560 0.82 26.08 -12.59
CA THR A 560 2.27 25.97 -12.35
C THR A 560 2.61 24.69 -11.60
N ARG A 561 3.62 23.94 -12.04
CA ARG A 561 4.08 22.72 -11.36
C ARG A 561 5.07 23.11 -10.27
N ILE A 562 4.76 22.84 -9.01
CA ILE A 562 5.63 23.21 -7.89
C ILE A 562 6.50 22.05 -7.43
N ALA A 563 6.01 20.81 -7.56
CA ALA A 563 6.77 19.61 -7.17
C ALA A 563 6.33 18.40 -7.98
N CYS A 564 7.22 17.43 -8.16
CA CYS A 564 6.93 16.17 -8.84
C CYS A 564 7.76 15.03 -8.30
N ALA A 565 7.29 13.81 -8.50
CA ALA A 565 8.01 12.60 -8.15
C ALA A 565 7.63 11.44 -9.08
N ASN A 566 8.58 10.56 -9.38
CA ASN A 566 8.32 9.34 -10.12
C ASN A 566 7.48 8.36 -9.30
N LEU A 567 6.57 7.65 -9.96
CA LEU A 567 5.76 6.59 -9.39
C LEU A 567 6.47 5.25 -9.64
N THR A 568 7.09 4.73 -8.59
CA THR A 568 7.83 3.46 -8.59
C THR A 568 7.10 2.43 -7.73
N LEU A 569 7.41 1.15 -7.91
CA LEU A 569 6.87 0.11 -7.05
C LEU A 569 7.45 0.26 -5.64
N TYR A 570 6.58 0.22 -4.64
CA TYR A 570 7.00 0.01 -3.26
C TYR A 570 7.43 -1.46 -3.13
N ARG A 571 8.72 -1.66 -2.85
CA ARG A 571 9.29 -3.00 -2.68
C ARG A 571 9.11 -3.41 -1.23
N PHE A 572 8.19 -4.33 -0.97
CA PHE A 572 7.99 -4.85 0.38
C PHE A 572 9.27 -5.52 0.88
N PRO A 573 9.76 -5.14 2.06
CA PRO A 573 10.97 -5.75 2.61
C PRO A 573 10.68 -7.19 3.02
N SER A 574 11.65 -8.05 2.77
CA SER A 574 11.69 -9.41 3.31
C SER A 574 13.12 -9.74 3.70
N ALA A 575 13.27 -10.57 4.73
CA ALA A 575 14.56 -11.02 5.24
C ALA A 575 14.51 -12.48 5.65
N LEU A 576 15.68 -13.10 5.72
CA LEU A 576 15.83 -14.49 6.13
C LEU A 576 17.08 -14.67 6.99
N SER A 577 17.03 -15.62 7.92
CA SER A 577 18.22 -16.09 8.62
C SER A 577 19.13 -16.84 7.64
N LYS A 578 20.39 -16.42 7.57
CA LYS A 578 21.45 -17.04 6.78
C LYS A 578 21.98 -18.32 7.45
N SER A 579 23.16 -18.77 7.01
CA SER A 579 23.93 -19.83 7.64
C SER A 579 24.08 -19.59 9.13
N TRP A 580 23.74 -20.61 9.89
CA TRP A 580 23.87 -20.60 11.33
C TRP A 580 25.27 -21.02 11.76
N PHE A 581 25.72 -20.45 12.88
CA PHE A 581 26.97 -20.77 13.59
C PHE A 581 26.69 -21.17 15.04
N GLY A 582 27.64 -21.82 15.70
CA GLY A 582 27.52 -22.28 17.10
C GLY A 582 27.91 -23.75 17.30
N LEU A 583 27.81 -24.23 18.54
CA LEU A 583 28.28 -25.57 18.95
C LEU A 583 27.33 -26.72 18.55
N GLU A 584 26.03 -26.44 18.53
CA GLU A 584 25.01 -27.45 18.20
C GLU A 584 24.80 -27.59 16.69
N SER A 585 24.22 -28.72 16.27
CA SER A 585 23.79 -28.97 14.89
C SER A 585 22.34 -28.54 14.62
N SER A 586 21.63 -28.00 15.62
CA SER A 586 20.26 -27.47 15.46
C SER A 586 20.24 -26.43 14.35
N GLY A 587 19.26 -26.37 13.47
CA GLY A 587 19.27 -25.46 12.33
C GLY A 587 17.87 -25.06 11.91
N GLY A 588 17.72 -24.69 10.64
CA GLY A 588 16.46 -24.28 10.07
C GLY A 588 16.51 -22.84 9.57
N GLN A 589 15.36 -22.19 9.48
CA GLN A 589 15.23 -20.84 8.95
C GLN A 589 14.10 -20.09 9.66
N ILE A 590 14.30 -18.79 9.82
CA ILE A 590 13.20 -17.85 9.97
C ILE A 590 13.14 -16.96 8.73
N ARG A 591 11.94 -16.75 8.20
CA ARG A 591 11.67 -15.77 7.15
C ARG A 591 10.78 -14.68 7.72
N PHE A 592 11.17 -13.43 7.49
CA PHE A 592 10.43 -12.24 7.85
C PHE A 592 9.90 -11.59 6.57
N SER A 593 8.62 -11.23 6.53
CA SER A 593 8.05 -10.55 5.36
C SER A 593 6.96 -9.56 5.74
N GLN A 594 6.78 -8.53 4.92
CA GLN A 594 5.63 -7.63 4.97
C GLN A 594 4.87 -7.71 3.65
N VAL A 595 3.53 -7.61 3.71
CA VAL A 595 2.64 -7.67 2.54
C VAL A 595 1.78 -6.42 2.37
N SER A 596 1.96 -5.43 3.26
CA SER A 596 1.35 -4.10 3.16
C SER A 596 2.21 -3.06 3.89
N PRO A 597 2.18 -1.76 3.50
CA PRO A 597 3.16 -0.78 3.99
C PRO A 597 3.05 -0.48 5.49
N GLN A 598 1.85 -0.62 6.07
CA GLN A 598 1.56 -0.44 7.49
C GLN A 598 1.16 -1.74 8.18
N GLY A 599 1.38 -2.89 7.52
CA GLY A 599 1.07 -4.21 8.05
C GLY A 599 2.11 -4.71 9.06
N PRO A 600 1.75 -5.69 9.89
CA PRO A 600 2.69 -6.37 10.75
C PRO A 600 3.72 -7.16 9.94
N THR A 601 4.86 -7.44 10.55
CA THR A 601 5.83 -8.40 10.01
C THR A 601 5.33 -9.82 10.26
N ILE A 602 5.31 -10.63 9.21
CA ILE A 602 5.00 -12.06 9.26
C ILE A 602 6.31 -12.81 9.50
N LEU A 603 6.34 -13.66 10.53
CA LEU A 603 7.46 -14.51 10.89
C LEU A 603 7.09 -15.96 10.53
N ASP A 604 7.78 -16.56 9.57
CA ASP A 604 7.67 -17.98 9.24
C ASP A 604 8.89 -18.71 9.83
N ILE A 605 8.67 -19.52 10.86
CA ILE A 605 9.73 -20.16 11.64
C ILE A 605 9.73 -21.66 11.38
N SER A 606 10.90 -22.22 11.08
CA SER A 606 11.13 -23.66 11.01
C SER A 606 12.50 -23.97 11.55
N PHE A 607 12.57 -24.53 12.76
CA PHE A 607 13.80 -25.00 13.39
C PHE A 607 13.81 -26.52 13.53
N THR A 608 14.98 -27.12 13.38
CA THR A 608 15.17 -28.57 13.45
C THR A 608 16.36 -28.94 14.31
N GLY A 609 16.33 -30.11 14.95
CA GLY A 609 17.48 -30.63 15.69
C GLY A 609 17.80 -29.86 16.98
N LEU A 610 16.81 -29.22 17.60
CA LEU A 610 16.94 -28.48 18.86
C LEU A 610 17.26 -29.41 20.06
N ASN A 611 16.90 -30.70 19.96
CA ASN A 611 17.19 -31.75 20.94
C ASN A 611 16.78 -31.40 22.39
N SER A 612 15.71 -30.63 22.56
CA SER A 612 15.23 -30.12 23.86
C SER A 612 16.25 -29.28 24.64
N LYS A 613 17.31 -28.78 23.98
CA LYS A 613 18.33 -27.93 24.59
C LYS A 613 18.00 -26.44 24.51
N ALA A 614 17.15 -26.06 23.56
CA ALA A 614 16.85 -24.67 23.27
C ALA A 614 15.88 -24.06 24.29
N GLY A 615 16.03 -22.75 24.53
CA GLY A 615 15.16 -21.95 25.36
C GLY A 615 14.67 -20.72 24.59
N GLY A 616 15.13 -19.54 25.00
CA GLY A 616 14.77 -18.28 24.33
C GLY A 616 15.43 -18.10 22.96
N TYR A 617 14.88 -17.20 22.15
CA TYR A 617 15.42 -16.83 20.85
C TYR A 617 15.12 -15.36 20.55
N HIS A 618 16.19 -14.62 20.23
CA HIS A 618 16.16 -13.16 20.19
C HIS A 618 16.90 -12.62 18.97
N ILE A 619 16.49 -11.44 18.50
CA ILE A 619 17.26 -10.63 17.56
C ILE A 619 18.24 -9.77 18.36
N HIS A 620 19.51 -9.82 18.01
CA HIS A 620 20.60 -9.07 18.61
C HIS A 620 20.91 -7.81 17.82
N MET A 621 21.74 -6.92 18.36
CA MET A 621 21.96 -5.61 17.76
C MET A 621 22.81 -5.63 16.49
N LEU A 622 23.76 -6.54 16.33
CA LEU A 622 24.74 -6.48 15.23
C LEU A 622 24.79 -7.76 14.40
N PRO A 623 25.24 -7.68 13.13
CA PRO A 623 25.58 -8.85 12.35
C PRO A 623 26.90 -9.48 12.82
N ILE A 624 27.06 -10.76 12.51
CA ILE A 624 28.26 -11.56 12.79
C ILE A 624 29.42 -11.02 11.95
N LYS A 625 30.47 -10.52 12.62
CA LYS A 625 31.71 -10.02 12.00
C LYS A 625 32.73 -11.12 11.73
N SER A 626 32.89 -12.04 12.68
CA SER A 626 33.93 -13.07 12.64
C SER A 626 33.35 -14.44 12.94
N THR A 627 33.87 -15.46 12.29
CA THR A 627 33.56 -16.87 12.58
C THR A 627 34.24 -17.38 13.85
N GLN A 628 35.17 -16.63 14.43
CA GLN A 628 35.74 -16.92 15.74
C GLN A 628 34.78 -16.41 16.82
N ASP A 629 34.21 -17.35 17.59
CA ASP A 629 33.18 -17.08 18.59
C ASP A 629 32.05 -16.15 18.05
N PRO A 630 31.36 -16.58 16.98
CA PRO A 630 30.50 -15.72 16.18
C PRO A 630 29.31 -15.19 16.96
N CYS A 631 28.86 -15.96 17.95
CA CYS A 631 27.71 -15.62 18.76
C CYS A 631 28.10 -14.85 20.02
N SER A 632 29.32 -14.38 20.20
CA SER A 632 29.76 -13.72 21.44
C SER A 632 29.21 -12.30 21.62
N ASP A 633 29.25 -11.79 22.86
CA ASP A 633 28.89 -10.39 23.14
C ASP A 633 29.77 -9.38 22.39
N SER A 634 31.06 -9.70 22.19
CA SER A 634 31.98 -8.81 21.46
C SER A 634 31.69 -8.78 19.96
N ASN A 635 31.07 -9.83 19.42
CA ASN A 635 30.77 -9.96 18.00
C ASN A 635 29.40 -9.34 17.66
N ILE A 636 28.34 -9.73 18.39
CA ILE A 636 26.96 -9.37 18.04
C ILE A 636 26.22 -8.51 19.09
N MET A 637 26.86 -8.20 20.23
CA MET A 637 26.27 -7.47 21.37
C MET A 637 24.99 -8.12 21.92
N GLY A 638 24.22 -7.42 22.76
CA GLY A 638 22.97 -7.90 23.37
C GLY A 638 21.74 -7.81 22.46
N HIS A 639 20.57 -8.02 23.05
CA HIS A 639 19.29 -8.01 22.36
C HIS A 639 18.96 -6.64 21.75
N PHE A 640 18.21 -6.64 20.65
CA PHE A 640 17.75 -5.42 20.02
C PHE A 640 16.54 -4.83 20.77
N ASN A 641 16.82 -3.79 21.57
CA ASN A 641 15.85 -3.13 22.43
C ASN A 641 15.92 -1.58 22.27
N PRO A 642 15.53 -1.02 21.12
CA PRO A 642 15.65 0.42 20.86
C PRO A 642 14.70 1.28 21.71
N PHE A 643 13.70 0.68 22.35
CA PHE A 643 12.71 1.37 23.20
C PHE A 643 13.00 1.26 24.69
N SER A 644 14.15 0.66 25.06
CA SER A 644 14.54 0.47 26.46
C SER A 644 13.44 -0.22 27.29
N VAL A 645 12.76 -1.21 26.69
CA VAL A 645 11.75 -2.01 27.37
C VAL A 645 12.42 -2.72 28.54
N ASN A 646 11.85 -2.55 29.75
CA ASN A 646 12.37 -3.21 30.92
C ASN A 646 11.87 -4.66 30.97
N ALA A 647 12.74 -5.60 30.56
CA ALA A 647 12.43 -7.03 30.49
C ALA A 647 11.95 -7.61 31.83
N THR A 648 12.30 -7.02 32.98
CA THR A 648 11.83 -7.51 34.29
C THR A 648 10.35 -7.22 34.57
N LEU A 649 9.76 -6.29 33.82
CA LEU A 649 8.34 -5.95 33.87
C LEU A 649 7.53 -6.61 32.75
N SER A 650 8.20 -7.27 31.81
CA SER A 650 7.55 -7.98 30.72
C SER A 650 6.75 -9.19 31.26
N PRO A 651 5.55 -9.46 30.74
CA PRO A 651 4.79 -10.65 31.15
C PRO A 651 5.49 -11.95 30.78
N ALA A 652 5.06 -13.07 31.36
CA ALA A 652 5.57 -14.39 31.00
C ALA A 652 5.49 -14.65 29.47
N PRO A 653 6.41 -15.44 28.89
CA PRO A 653 6.46 -15.71 27.46
C PRO A 653 5.11 -16.09 26.84
N GLY A 654 4.73 -15.45 25.73
CA GLY A 654 3.47 -15.66 25.02
C GLY A 654 2.24 -14.95 25.61
N ASN A 655 2.32 -14.44 26.84
CA ASN A 655 1.15 -13.88 27.52
C ASN A 655 0.92 -12.40 27.19
N GLY A 656 1.98 -11.58 27.13
CA GLY A 656 1.89 -10.13 26.91
C GLY A 656 1.63 -9.72 25.46
N THR A 657 1.37 -8.42 25.24
CA THR A 657 1.33 -7.82 23.91
C THR A 657 2.72 -7.49 23.38
N VAL A 658 2.89 -7.39 22.06
CA VAL A 658 4.23 -7.26 21.44
C VAL A 658 4.99 -5.97 21.79
N ASP A 659 4.29 -4.94 22.27
CA ASP A 659 4.86 -3.70 22.79
C ASP A 659 5.39 -3.80 24.23
N GLN A 660 5.07 -4.89 24.95
CA GLN A 660 5.56 -5.15 26.31
C GLN A 660 6.90 -5.90 26.34
N TYR A 661 7.45 -6.24 25.19
CA TYR A 661 8.71 -6.96 25.03
C TYR A 661 9.67 -6.14 24.16
N GLU A 662 10.96 -6.45 24.28
CA GLU A 662 11.99 -5.90 23.38
C GLU A 662 11.63 -6.22 21.92
N ILE A 663 11.97 -5.34 20.96
CA ILE A 663 11.70 -5.62 19.54
C ILE A 663 12.28 -6.99 19.14
N GLY A 664 13.49 -7.28 19.63
CA GLY A 664 14.17 -8.53 19.36
C GLY A 664 13.69 -9.74 20.16
N ASP A 665 12.82 -9.62 21.16
CA ASP A 665 12.43 -10.75 22.01
C ASP A 665 11.28 -11.57 21.44
N ILE A 666 11.61 -12.51 20.54
CA ILE A 666 10.62 -13.37 19.87
C ILE A 666 10.04 -14.39 20.86
N SER A 667 10.88 -14.99 21.70
CA SER A 667 10.44 -15.94 22.73
C SER A 667 9.47 -15.33 23.74
N GLY A 668 9.75 -14.13 24.24
CA GLY A 668 8.87 -13.42 25.16
C GLY A 668 7.52 -13.11 24.52
N LYS A 669 7.51 -12.69 23.25
CA LYS A 669 6.26 -12.37 22.53
C LYS A 669 5.39 -13.58 22.22
N PHE A 670 6.00 -14.70 21.82
CA PHE A 670 5.28 -15.80 21.16
C PHE A 670 5.46 -17.20 21.79
N GLY A 671 6.27 -17.30 22.86
CA GLY A 671 6.61 -18.55 23.53
C GLY A 671 8.02 -19.03 23.18
N ASP A 672 8.66 -19.74 24.12
CA ASP A 672 10.03 -20.25 23.99
C ASP A 672 10.11 -21.64 23.32
N LEU A 673 11.34 -22.14 23.14
CA LEU A 673 11.64 -23.42 22.47
C LEU A 673 11.88 -24.59 23.46
N THR A 674 11.51 -24.43 24.74
CA THR A 674 11.81 -25.42 25.77
C THR A 674 11.16 -26.77 25.46
N GLY A 675 11.97 -27.84 25.55
CA GLY A 675 11.49 -29.21 25.30
C GLY A 675 11.21 -29.54 23.84
N GLN A 676 11.48 -28.63 22.90
CA GLN A 676 11.23 -28.86 21.48
C GLN A 676 12.41 -29.58 20.83
N ASN A 677 12.12 -30.55 19.95
CA ASN A 677 13.10 -31.17 19.06
C ASN A 677 13.13 -30.49 17.68
N ASN A 678 11.94 -30.21 17.15
CA ASN A 678 11.72 -29.40 15.96
C ASN A 678 10.61 -28.40 16.30
N PHE A 679 10.62 -27.24 15.67
CA PHE A 679 9.65 -26.18 15.94
C PHE A 679 9.23 -25.52 14.63
N GLN A 680 7.93 -25.44 14.37
CA GLN A 680 7.38 -24.75 13.21
C GLN A 680 6.19 -23.90 13.64
N ASN A 681 6.23 -22.61 13.31
CA ASN A 681 5.11 -21.72 13.59
C ASN A 681 5.12 -20.49 12.67
N GLN A 682 3.97 -19.83 12.57
CA GLN A 682 3.82 -18.55 11.90
C GLN A 682 3.26 -17.52 12.89
N TYR A 683 3.91 -16.35 12.98
CA TYR A 683 3.48 -15.25 13.84
C TYR A 683 3.33 -13.93 13.07
N ARG A 684 2.61 -12.99 13.66
CA ARG A 684 2.48 -11.61 13.17
C ARG A 684 2.89 -10.63 14.26
N ASP A 685 3.85 -9.77 13.97
CA ASP A 685 4.39 -8.79 14.92
C ASP A 685 4.24 -7.36 14.38
N GLY A 686 3.39 -6.56 15.02
CA GLY A 686 3.22 -5.14 14.72
C GLY A 686 4.35 -4.25 15.26
N ASN A 687 5.26 -4.81 16.06
CA ASN A 687 6.37 -4.14 16.73
C ASN A 687 7.73 -4.77 16.33
N MET A 688 7.88 -5.16 15.06
CA MET A 688 9.12 -5.68 14.48
C MET A 688 9.36 -5.15 13.05
N PRO A 689 9.78 -3.89 12.90
CA PRO A 689 10.01 -3.26 11.59
C PRO A 689 11.02 -4.00 10.71
N LEU A 690 10.75 -4.07 9.40
CA LEU A 690 11.72 -4.49 8.37
C LEU A 690 12.31 -3.33 7.56
N SER A 691 11.85 -2.11 7.84
CA SER A 691 12.29 -0.88 7.20
C SER A 691 12.32 0.26 8.22
N GLY A 692 12.96 1.36 7.86
CA GLY A 692 13.15 2.50 8.72
C GLY A 692 14.17 2.25 9.82
N PRO A 693 14.29 3.20 10.75
CA PRO A 693 15.43 3.28 11.65
C PRO A 693 15.48 2.18 12.73
N ASN A 694 14.37 1.49 12.97
CA ASN A 694 14.29 0.34 13.89
C ASN A 694 14.22 -1.00 13.13
N SER A 695 14.66 -1.06 11.88
CA SER A 695 14.69 -2.30 11.09
C SER A 695 15.52 -3.39 11.78
N ILE A 696 15.03 -4.63 11.72
CA ILE A 696 15.78 -5.82 12.15
C ILE A 696 16.70 -6.38 11.05
N ILE A 697 16.59 -5.91 9.80
CA ILE A 697 17.44 -6.36 8.71
C ILE A 697 18.88 -5.86 8.94
N GLY A 698 19.87 -6.73 8.71
CA GLY A 698 21.28 -6.46 8.94
C GLY A 698 21.74 -6.81 10.35
N ARG A 699 20.84 -7.32 11.20
CA ARG A 699 21.15 -7.78 12.56
C ARG A 699 21.35 -9.29 12.59
N SER A 700 21.45 -9.89 13.77
CA SER A 700 21.56 -11.35 13.95
C SER A 700 20.43 -11.92 14.80
N LEU A 701 20.04 -13.16 14.52
CA LEU A 701 19.17 -14.00 15.34
C LEU A 701 20.01 -14.93 16.19
N VAL A 702 19.65 -15.10 17.46
CA VAL A 702 20.29 -16.03 18.39
C VAL A 702 19.26 -16.98 18.97
N ILE A 703 19.55 -18.28 18.96
CA ILE A 703 18.87 -19.29 19.78
C ILE A 703 19.73 -19.50 21.02
N HIS A 704 19.10 -19.45 22.20
CA HIS A 704 19.74 -19.67 23.48
C HIS A 704 19.49 -21.09 23.98
N TYR A 705 20.40 -21.58 24.80
CA TYR A 705 20.13 -22.71 25.68
C TYR A 705 19.07 -22.34 26.73
N SER A 706 18.48 -23.34 27.37
CA SER A 706 17.57 -23.16 28.51
C SER A 706 18.22 -22.41 29.70
N ASN A 707 19.54 -22.44 29.82
CA ASN A 707 20.31 -21.66 30.81
C ASN A 707 20.64 -20.23 30.36
N THR A 708 20.01 -19.72 29.29
CA THR A 708 20.18 -18.39 28.67
C THR A 708 21.51 -18.15 27.93
N SER A 709 22.48 -19.06 28.00
CA SER A 709 23.70 -18.94 27.19
C SER A 709 23.40 -19.13 25.70
N ARG A 710 24.24 -18.56 24.83
CA ARG A 710 23.99 -18.54 23.39
C ARG A 710 24.35 -19.88 22.77
N MET A 711 23.38 -20.51 22.08
CA MET A 711 23.55 -21.81 21.45
C MET A 711 24.00 -21.66 20.00
N ARG A 712 23.20 -20.93 19.22
CA ARG A 712 23.44 -20.70 17.79
C ARG A 712 23.07 -19.30 17.39
N CYS A 713 23.68 -18.78 16.33
CA CYS A 713 23.38 -17.48 15.77
C CYS A 713 23.44 -17.48 14.25
N ALA A 714 22.68 -16.59 13.61
CA ALA A 714 22.67 -16.39 12.16
C ALA A 714 22.36 -14.94 11.84
N ASP A 715 22.95 -14.39 10.78
CA ASP A 715 22.59 -13.05 10.30
C ASP A 715 21.18 -13.05 9.68
N ILE A 716 20.46 -11.95 9.89
CA ILE A 716 19.19 -11.63 9.25
C ILE A 716 19.50 -10.72 8.05
N SER A 717 19.51 -11.28 6.86
CA SER A 717 19.78 -10.53 5.63
C SER A 717 18.51 -10.30 4.83
N ALA A 718 18.44 -9.16 4.14
CA ALA A 718 17.39 -8.93 3.15
C ALA A 718 17.39 -10.07 2.09
N GLU A 719 16.21 -10.54 1.75
CA GLU A 719 16.00 -11.57 0.74
C GLU A 719 16.39 -11.00 -0.65
N ALA A 720 17.08 -11.80 -1.46
CA ALA A 720 17.49 -11.38 -2.79
C ALA A 720 16.26 -11.25 -3.71
N SER A 721 15.96 -10.05 -4.20
CA SER A 721 14.97 -9.87 -5.27
C SER A 721 15.57 -10.23 -6.62
N LYS A 722 14.78 -10.86 -7.50
CA LYS A 722 15.20 -11.27 -8.85
C LYS A 722 15.71 -10.10 -9.70
N ASP A 723 15.18 -8.91 -9.49
CA ASP A 723 15.54 -7.67 -10.19
C ASP A 723 16.33 -6.67 -9.33
N GLY A 724 16.59 -6.99 -8.06
CA GLY A 724 17.28 -6.11 -7.11
C GLY A 724 18.80 -6.19 -7.26
N ASN A 725 19.47 -5.05 -7.23
CA ASN A 725 20.92 -4.94 -7.34
C ASN A 725 21.49 -4.21 -6.13
N TRP A 726 22.49 -4.80 -5.46
CA TRP A 726 23.16 -4.19 -4.31
C TRP A 726 24.18 -3.16 -4.74
N VAL A 727 24.25 -2.06 -4.00
CA VAL A 727 25.33 -1.07 -4.08
C VAL A 727 25.95 -0.97 -2.70
N THR A 728 27.26 -0.94 -2.66
CA THR A 728 28.10 -0.88 -1.46
C THR A 728 29.12 0.23 -1.57
N ALA A 729 29.36 0.91 -0.46
CA ALA A 729 30.36 1.95 -0.33
C ALA A 729 31.01 1.91 1.05
N GLU A 730 32.24 2.40 1.16
CA GLU A 730 33.01 2.42 2.40
C GLU A 730 33.70 3.78 2.61
N ALA A 731 33.72 4.25 3.85
CA ALA A 731 34.61 5.32 4.30
C ALA A 731 35.61 4.75 5.33
N THR A 732 36.91 4.84 5.03
CA THR A 732 37.99 4.29 5.86
C THR A 732 38.72 5.41 6.62
N PHE A 733 38.75 5.33 7.95
CA PHE A 733 39.45 6.28 8.81
C PHE A 733 40.78 5.67 9.29
N SER A 734 41.87 6.44 9.24
CA SER A 734 43.24 5.94 9.51
C SER A 734 44.06 6.79 10.50
N ASN A 735 43.47 7.81 11.12
CA ASN A 735 44.19 8.80 11.93
C ASN A 735 43.68 8.81 13.38
N ALA A 736 43.24 9.97 13.90
CA ALA A 736 42.77 10.15 15.28
C ALA A 736 41.55 9.27 15.65
N VAL A 737 40.80 8.86 14.63
CA VAL A 737 39.82 7.78 14.65
C VAL A 737 40.28 6.77 13.60
N THR A 738 40.15 5.48 13.91
CA THR A 738 40.48 4.38 12.99
C THR A 738 39.28 3.46 12.80
N GLY A 739 39.21 2.79 11.65
CA GLY A 739 38.15 1.82 11.34
C GLY A 739 37.37 2.21 10.09
N THR A 740 36.18 1.64 9.92
CA THR A 740 35.40 1.78 8.68
C THR A 740 33.94 2.11 8.96
N VAL A 741 33.32 2.76 7.97
CA VAL A 741 31.86 2.89 7.88
C VAL A 741 31.42 2.31 6.54
N MET A 742 30.73 1.17 6.58
CA MET A 742 30.24 0.47 5.41
C MET A 742 28.76 0.79 5.18
N MET A 743 28.40 1.13 3.95
CA MET A 743 27.05 1.44 3.52
C MET A 743 26.59 0.43 2.47
N SER A 744 25.39 -0.11 2.61
CA SER A 744 24.81 -1.01 1.59
C SER A 744 23.34 -0.72 1.33
N GLN A 745 22.92 -0.74 0.07
CA GLN A 745 21.57 -0.42 -0.36
C GLN A 745 21.15 -1.28 -1.56
N GLN A 746 19.92 -1.78 -1.56
CA GLN A 746 19.35 -2.48 -2.71
C GLN A 746 18.62 -1.49 -3.63
N THR A 747 18.81 -1.64 -4.94
CA THR A 747 18.27 -0.75 -5.99
C THR A 747 17.56 -1.56 -7.07
N PHE A 748 16.60 -0.95 -7.76
CA PHE A 748 15.70 -1.66 -8.69
C PHE A 748 15.58 -0.96 -10.07
N PRO A 749 15.11 -1.67 -11.11
CA PRO A 749 15.09 -1.14 -12.47
C PRO A 749 14.19 0.08 -12.69
N ASP A 750 13.15 0.24 -11.87
CA ASP A 750 12.23 1.37 -11.92
C ASP A 750 12.75 2.61 -11.17
N GLY A 751 13.97 2.57 -10.63
CA GLY A 751 14.58 3.64 -9.85
C GLY A 751 14.18 3.64 -8.37
N SER A 752 13.36 2.67 -7.93
CA SER A 752 13.14 2.45 -6.50
C SER A 752 14.38 1.87 -5.81
N TYR A 753 14.45 2.05 -4.49
CA TYR A 753 15.53 1.56 -3.64
C TYR A 753 15.01 1.23 -2.24
N GLY A 754 15.69 0.32 -1.56
CA GLY A 754 15.48 0.04 -0.14
C GLY A 754 16.24 1.01 0.76
N ASP A 755 16.07 0.87 2.07
CA ASP A 755 16.85 1.65 3.04
C ASP A 755 18.35 1.30 2.96
N VAL A 756 19.22 2.26 3.26
CA VAL A 756 20.65 2.00 3.41
C VAL A 756 20.94 1.44 4.79
N GLN A 757 21.74 0.39 4.86
CA GLN A 757 22.34 -0.10 6.10
C GLN A 757 23.70 0.55 6.27
N ILE A 758 23.94 1.16 7.43
CA ILE A 758 25.19 1.83 7.78
C ILE A 758 25.81 1.09 8.96
N GLU A 759 26.84 0.31 8.69
CA GLU A 759 27.63 -0.38 9.70
C GLU A 759 28.83 0.49 10.07
N VAL A 760 28.90 0.91 11.33
CA VAL A 760 29.94 1.77 11.89
C VAL A 760 30.84 0.91 12.77
N ASP A 761 32.10 0.75 12.39
CA ASP A 761 33.13 0.08 13.17
C ASP A 761 34.33 1.01 13.36
N LEU A 762 34.14 1.99 14.25
CA LEU A 762 35.11 3.04 14.52
C LEU A 762 35.62 2.97 15.96
N GLN A 763 36.92 3.21 16.11
CA GLN A 763 37.60 3.18 17.40
C GLN A 763 38.53 4.38 17.57
N SER A 764 38.62 4.88 18.81
CA SER A 764 39.62 5.87 19.21
C SER A 764 40.04 5.64 20.67
N SER A 765 41.33 5.80 20.95
CA SER A 765 41.86 5.80 22.32
C SER A 765 41.61 7.12 23.06
N ASN A 766 41.38 8.20 22.31
CA ASN A 766 41.37 9.57 22.84
C ASN A 766 39.96 10.14 22.96
N PHE A 767 38.98 9.55 22.27
CA PHE A 767 37.63 10.08 22.16
C PHE A 767 36.60 8.97 22.36
N SER A 768 35.55 9.26 23.12
CA SER A 768 34.48 8.31 23.41
C SER A 768 33.31 8.39 22.42
N TRP A 769 33.04 9.60 21.90
CA TRP A 769 31.88 9.90 21.05
C TRP A 769 32.25 10.87 19.94
N ALA A 770 31.53 10.80 18.82
CA ALA A 770 31.60 11.77 17.74
C ALA A 770 30.20 12.12 17.24
N SER A 771 29.96 13.40 16.96
CA SER A 771 28.92 13.74 15.97
C SER A 771 29.46 13.43 14.57
N TRP A 772 28.55 13.20 13.64
CA TRP A 772 28.82 12.68 12.32
C TRP A 772 27.82 13.20 11.28
N TYR A 773 28.31 13.49 10.09
CA TYR A 773 27.51 13.93 8.94
C TYR A 773 28.22 13.65 7.62
N ILE A 774 27.46 13.64 6.53
CA ILE A 774 27.99 13.58 5.17
C ILE A 774 28.02 14.99 4.60
N ALA A 775 29.18 15.46 4.16
CA ALA A 775 29.36 16.74 3.50
C ALA A 775 28.95 16.69 2.02
N ASP A 776 28.72 17.82 1.38
CA ASP A 776 28.47 17.91 -0.06
C ASP A 776 29.77 17.66 -0.85
N LYS A 777 30.92 18.09 -0.34
CA LYS A 777 32.21 17.90 -1.00
C LYS A 777 32.99 16.69 -0.45
N PRO A 778 33.94 16.14 -1.22
CA PRO A 778 34.96 15.24 -0.70
C PRO A 778 35.93 16.00 0.22
N MET A 779 36.84 15.26 0.86
CA MET A 779 37.96 15.79 1.63
C MET A 779 38.83 16.70 0.77
N TYR A 780 39.39 17.75 1.38
CA TYR A 780 40.31 18.64 0.69
C TYR A 780 41.67 17.94 0.46
N PRO A 781 42.40 18.29 -0.63
CA PRO A 781 43.67 17.66 -0.96
C PRO A 781 44.77 17.76 0.12
N ASP A 782 44.64 18.71 1.06
CA ASP A 782 45.54 18.87 2.21
C ASP A 782 45.18 17.96 3.41
N GLY A 783 44.12 17.16 3.30
CA GLY A 783 43.60 16.29 4.34
C GLY A 783 42.63 16.95 5.31
N SER A 784 42.29 18.22 5.10
CA SER A 784 41.28 18.91 5.90
C SER A 784 39.85 18.50 5.51
N CYS A 785 38.92 18.67 6.45
CA CYS A 785 37.53 18.25 6.30
C CYS A 785 36.63 19.42 5.89
N PRO A 786 35.59 19.17 5.08
CA PRO A 786 34.52 20.13 4.88
C PRO A 786 33.86 20.57 6.20
N GLU A 787 33.36 21.81 6.24
CA GLU A 787 32.71 22.39 7.41
C GLU A 787 31.20 22.08 7.47
N ASP A 788 30.51 22.54 8.54
CA ASP A 788 29.09 22.22 8.78
C ASP A 788 28.12 22.94 7.83
N ASP A 789 28.51 24.10 7.30
CA ASP A 789 27.75 24.78 6.25
C ASP A 789 27.80 24.01 4.93
N GLU A 790 28.69 23.02 4.82
CA GLU A 790 28.80 22.10 3.70
C GLU A 790 28.08 20.76 3.93
N ILE A 791 27.19 20.61 4.94
CA ILE A 791 26.39 19.38 5.10
C ILE A 791 25.57 19.12 3.82
N PHE A 792 25.59 17.88 3.34
CA PHE A 792 24.90 17.48 2.12
C PHE A 792 23.38 17.72 2.23
N ASN A 793 22.88 18.70 1.49
CA ASN A 793 21.49 19.15 1.56
C ASN A 793 20.84 19.30 0.18
N PRO A 794 20.71 18.21 -0.59
CA PRO A 794 20.18 18.26 -1.96
C PRO A 794 18.70 18.69 -2.02
N PHE A 795 17.97 18.57 -0.91
CA PHE A 795 16.53 18.86 -0.81
C PHE A 795 16.25 20.28 -0.29
N ASN A 796 17.30 21.09 -0.09
CA ASN A 796 17.23 22.45 0.41
C ASN A 796 16.43 22.59 1.72
N MET A 797 16.69 21.68 2.66
CA MET A 797 16.07 21.66 3.99
C MET A 797 16.67 22.78 4.85
N THR A 798 15.83 23.59 5.49
CA THR A 798 16.29 24.80 6.21
C THR A 798 16.22 24.71 7.73
N ASN A 799 15.73 23.61 8.32
CA ASN A 799 15.46 23.55 9.76
C ASN A 799 16.07 22.34 10.49
N MET A 800 17.20 22.58 11.16
CA MET A 800 17.86 21.57 12.00
C MET A 800 17.13 21.30 13.33
N ASN A 801 16.33 22.24 13.86
CA ASN A 801 15.76 22.11 15.23
C ASN A 801 14.66 21.04 15.35
N ASN A 802 13.92 20.75 14.27
CA ASN A 802 12.93 19.67 14.25
C ASN A 802 13.48 18.37 13.63
N CYS A 803 14.75 18.36 13.23
CA CYS A 803 15.38 17.14 12.74
C CYS A 803 15.44 16.11 13.86
N SER A 804 14.91 14.92 13.57
CA SER A 804 14.96 13.77 14.48
C SER A 804 14.74 12.48 13.70
N GLN A 805 14.97 11.34 14.35
CA GLN A 805 14.59 10.03 13.82
C GLN A 805 13.09 9.96 13.41
N THR A 806 12.21 10.60 14.18
CA THR A 806 10.75 10.59 13.92
C THR A 806 10.36 11.53 12.78
N ARG A 807 11.10 12.63 12.62
CA ARG A 807 10.92 13.67 11.60
C ARG A 807 12.14 13.73 10.67
N ALA A 808 12.57 12.58 10.16
CA ALA A 808 13.78 12.48 9.34
C ALA A 808 13.75 13.40 8.11
N LEU A 809 12.57 13.63 7.52
CA LEU A 809 12.39 14.53 6.38
C LEU A 809 12.66 16.01 6.72
N ALA A 810 12.69 16.41 8.00
CA ALA A 810 13.11 17.74 8.42
C ALA A 810 14.65 17.90 8.40
N CYS A 811 15.39 16.80 8.34
CA CYS A 811 16.84 16.78 8.37
C CYS A 811 17.44 17.03 6.98
N MET A 812 18.61 17.67 6.95
CA MET A 812 19.48 17.62 5.76
C MET A 812 19.88 16.16 5.52
N VAL A 813 20.00 15.74 4.26
CA VAL A 813 20.34 14.34 3.92
C VAL A 813 21.65 13.91 4.58
N GLY A 814 22.62 14.81 4.68
CA GLY A 814 23.89 14.56 5.35
C GLY A 814 23.85 14.57 6.89
N ASP A 815 22.80 15.11 7.52
CA ASP A 815 22.73 15.24 8.98
C ASP A 815 22.33 13.92 9.68
N LEU A 816 23.32 13.03 9.82
CA LEU A 816 23.17 11.74 10.49
C LEU A 816 23.09 11.89 12.02
N THR A 817 23.74 12.90 12.59
CA THR A 817 23.67 13.18 14.03
C THR A 817 22.28 13.63 14.45
N GLY A 818 21.66 14.55 13.71
CA GLY A 818 20.30 14.98 14.01
C GLY A 818 19.30 13.83 13.94
N ARG A 819 19.51 12.86 13.04
CA ARG A 819 18.65 11.66 12.92
C ARG A 819 18.91 10.60 13.99
N TYR A 820 20.16 10.27 14.29
CA TYR A 820 20.50 9.09 15.11
C TYR A 820 21.25 9.41 16.42
N GLY A 821 21.58 10.67 16.65
CA GLY A 821 22.50 11.08 17.70
C GLY A 821 23.97 10.79 17.35
N PRO A 822 24.89 11.06 18.30
CA PRO A 822 26.31 10.80 18.13
C PRO A 822 26.62 9.30 18.16
N ILE A 823 27.72 8.91 17.49
CA ILE A 823 28.26 7.56 17.51
C ILE A 823 29.27 7.38 18.65
N ARG A 824 29.44 6.14 19.12
CA ARG A 824 30.44 5.71 20.11
C ARG A 824 31.67 5.20 19.38
N LEU A 825 32.84 5.73 19.72
CA LEU A 825 34.13 5.35 19.13
C LEU A 825 34.83 4.20 19.89
N SER A 826 34.04 3.26 20.40
CA SER A 826 34.55 2.12 21.19
C SER A 826 33.82 0.80 20.90
N LYS A 827 32.76 0.84 20.08
CA LYS A 827 31.90 -0.31 19.80
C LYS A 827 31.34 -0.18 18.39
N ARG A 828 31.10 -1.34 17.77
CA ARG A 828 30.35 -1.44 16.52
C ARG A 828 28.91 -1.00 16.69
N GLN A 829 28.36 -0.39 15.65
CA GLN A 829 26.97 0.08 15.59
C GLN A 829 26.37 -0.17 14.22
N LEU A 830 25.05 -0.36 14.16
CA LEU A 830 24.30 -0.53 12.93
C LEU A 830 23.13 0.46 12.90
N PHE A 831 23.01 1.20 11.81
CA PHE A 831 21.91 2.11 11.53
C PHE A 831 21.22 1.74 10.22
N THR A 832 19.96 2.15 10.08
CA THR A 832 19.18 2.01 8.85
C THR A 832 18.57 3.36 8.49
N ASP A 833 18.88 3.89 7.31
CA ASP A 833 18.49 5.23 6.85
C ASP A 833 17.70 5.17 5.54
N SER A 834 16.61 5.94 5.45
CA SER A 834 15.68 5.93 4.31
C SER A 834 15.83 7.14 3.38
N LEU A 835 16.74 8.08 3.70
CA LEU A 835 17.03 9.29 2.91
C LEU A 835 18.33 9.18 2.12
N VAL A 836 19.36 8.58 2.71
CA VAL A 836 20.66 8.39 2.08
C VAL A 836 20.53 7.46 0.87
N GLN A 837 21.16 7.86 -0.23
CA GLN A 837 21.16 7.14 -1.50
C GLN A 837 22.60 6.81 -1.88
N LEU A 838 22.84 5.57 -2.33
CA LEU A 838 24.13 5.16 -2.91
C LEU A 838 24.12 5.24 -4.45
N THR A 839 22.98 5.56 -5.05
CA THR A 839 22.78 5.65 -6.51
C THR A 839 21.92 6.85 -6.90
N GLY A 840 21.85 7.14 -8.19
CA GLY A 840 21.14 8.32 -8.70
C GLY A 840 21.89 9.63 -8.44
N ASP A 841 21.25 10.75 -8.76
CA ASP A 841 21.87 12.08 -8.72
C ASP A 841 22.16 12.58 -7.29
N PHE A 842 21.48 12.01 -6.30
CA PHE A 842 21.66 12.33 -4.88
C PHE A 842 22.58 11.34 -4.15
N THR A 843 23.39 10.57 -4.89
CA THR A 843 24.33 9.62 -4.27
C THR A 843 25.31 10.31 -3.30
N VAL A 844 25.61 9.64 -2.19
CA VAL A 844 26.63 10.07 -1.22
C VAL A 844 28.02 9.54 -1.52
N ILE A 845 28.16 8.68 -2.54
CA ILE A 845 29.48 8.20 -2.99
C ILE A 845 30.27 9.38 -3.57
N GLN A 846 31.57 9.44 -3.28
CA GLN A 846 32.50 10.56 -3.54
C GLN A 846 32.23 11.84 -2.73
N ARG A 847 31.59 11.71 -1.57
CA ARG A 847 31.45 12.77 -0.57
C ARG A 847 32.18 12.39 0.71
N ALA A 848 32.52 13.37 1.54
CA ALA A 848 33.20 13.11 2.81
C ALA A 848 32.20 12.77 3.92
N LEU A 849 32.46 11.67 4.65
CA LEU A 849 31.90 11.43 5.98
C LEU A 849 32.77 12.12 7.02
N VAL A 850 32.23 13.10 7.72
CA VAL A 850 32.93 13.92 8.71
C VAL A 850 32.51 13.52 10.12
N LEU A 851 33.49 13.33 11.00
CA LEU A 851 33.33 13.08 12.43
C LEU A 851 33.84 14.28 13.21
N ARG A 852 33.02 14.84 14.09
CA ARG A 852 33.43 15.88 15.03
C ARG A 852 33.58 15.30 16.43
N VAL A 853 34.81 15.26 16.91
CA VAL A 853 35.16 14.85 18.27
C VAL A 853 35.40 16.08 19.15
N ASN A 854 34.94 16.03 20.40
CA ASN A 854 34.92 17.16 21.35
C ASN A 854 34.26 18.44 20.80
N GLY A 855 33.37 18.31 19.80
CA GLY A 855 32.66 19.42 19.17
C GLY A 855 33.51 20.30 18.24
N THR A 856 34.82 20.11 18.14
CA THR A 856 35.72 21.01 17.41
C THR A 856 36.67 20.31 16.43
N THR A 857 37.18 19.12 16.77
CA THR A 857 38.16 18.45 15.91
C THR A 857 37.43 17.62 14.87
N ALA A 858 37.60 17.97 13.59
CA ALA A 858 37.05 17.22 12.47
C ALA A 858 38.04 16.14 11.99
N VAL A 859 37.56 14.91 11.86
CA VAL A 859 38.24 13.80 11.19
C VAL A 859 37.30 13.30 10.11
N CYS A 860 37.77 13.12 8.88
CA CYS A 860 36.93 12.76 7.75
C CYS A 860 37.55 11.66 6.92
N ALA A 861 36.69 11.00 6.15
CA ALA A 861 37.04 10.00 5.15
C ALA A 861 36.08 10.15 3.97
N ASP A 862 36.58 10.08 2.74
CA ASP A 862 35.73 10.02 1.55
C ASP A 862 35.00 8.67 1.48
N ILE A 863 33.75 8.71 1.03
CA ILE A 863 32.92 7.52 0.78
C ILE A 863 33.25 6.99 -0.61
N TYR A 864 34.00 5.90 -0.69
CA TYR A 864 34.37 5.24 -1.95
C TYR A 864 33.43 4.08 -2.30
N PRO A 865 33.16 3.83 -3.59
CA PRO A 865 32.37 2.68 -4.00
C PRO A 865 33.17 1.38 -3.82
N GLU A 866 32.61 0.43 -3.08
CA GLU A 866 33.07 -0.98 -3.08
C GLU A 866 32.45 -1.75 -4.24
N SER A 867 31.27 -1.31 -4.71
CA SER A 867 30.63 -1.83 -5.92
C SER A 867 31.41 -1.48 -7.20
N PRO A 868 31.21 -2.23 -8.30
CA PRO A 868 31.92 -2.00 -9.56
C PRO A 868 31.82 -0.55 -10.01
N SER A 869 32.97 0.12 -10.11
CA SER A 869 33.07 1.51 -10.50
C SER A 869 34.23 1.72 -11.46
N ALA A 870 34.10 2.72 -12.33
CA ALA A 870 35.13 3.03 -13.30
C ALA A 870 35.17 4.51 -13.64
N LEU A 871 36.34 4.92 -14.12
CA LEU A 871 36.60 6.23 -14.69
C LEU A 871 36.68 6.09 -16.21
N GLN A 872 35.82 6.84 -16.91
CA GLN A 872 35.83 6.96 -18.36
C GLN A 872 36.47 8.30 -18.75
N ILE A 873 37.57 8.28 -19.50
CA ILE A 873 38.27 9.49 -19.96
C ILE A 873 38.15 9.58 -21.48
N PHE A 874 37.74 10.73 -22.00
CA PHE A 874 37.47 10.91 -23.43
C PHE A 874 37.72 12.36 -23.87
N PRO A 875 37.85 12.63 -25.18
CA PRO A 875 37.99 14.00 -25.68
C PRO A 875 36.87 14.90 -25.16
N LYS A 876 37.20 16.16 -24.92
CA LYS A 876 36.20 17.17 -24.56
C LYS A 876 35.15 17.27 -25.66
N ILE A 877 33.88 17.29 -25.27
CA ILE A 877 32.71 17.44 -26.15
C ILE A 877 31.96 18.70 -25.73
N ASP A 878 31.25 19.31 -26.67
CA ASP A 878 30.56 20.58 -26.44
C ASP A 878 29.41 20.47 -25.44
N SER A 879 28.63 19.39 -25.51
CA SER A 879 27.50 19.11 -24.62
C SER A 879 27.55 17.69 -24.09
N PHE A 880 27.74 17.52 -22.78
CA PHE A 880 27.63 16.23 -22.11
C PHE A 880 26.18 15.95 -21.71
N ASN A 881 25.64 14.82 -22.15
CA ASN A 881 24.31 14.34 -21.78
C ASN A 881 24.45 13.09 -20.89
N ARG A 882 23.96 13.20 -19.66
CA ARG A 882 24.03 12.15 -18.62
C ARG A 882 23.28 10.90 -19.03
N TYR A 883 22.12 11.07 -19.66
CA TYR A 883 21.30 9.95 -20.14
C TYR A 883 22.00 9.16 -21.24
N ASP A 884 22.55 9.82 -22.27
CA ASP A 884 23.28 9.19 -23.38
C ASP A 884 24.53 8.47 -22.88
N PHE A 885 25.28 9.07 -21.95
CA PHE A 885 26.42 8.41 -21.32
C PHE A 885 25.99 7.11 -20.61
N ARG A 886 24.98 7.17 -19.73
CA ARG A 886 24.48 6.01 -19.00
C ARG A 886 23.95 4.94 -19.95
N LYS A 887 23.21 5.34 -20.99
CA LYS A 887 22.68 4.45 -22.02
C LYS A 887 23.79 3.69 -22.74
N LYS A 888 24.84 4.39 -23.20
CA LYS A 888 25.98 3.76 -23.89
C LYS A 888 26.75 2.81 -22.99
N VAL A 889 27.03 3.18 -21.74
CA VAL A 889 27.65 2.29 -20.75
C VAL A 889 26.79 1.03 -20.56
N ALA A 890 25.49 1.20 -20.38
CA ALA A 890 24.53 0.12 -20.23
C ALA A 890 24.49 -0.82 -21.46
N GLU A 891 24.58 -0.28 -22.68
CA GLU A 891 24.65 -1.05 -23.93
C GLU A 891 25.96 -1.82 -24.11
N VAL A 892 27.09 -1.29 -23.62
CA VAL A 892 28.36 -2.03 -23.60
C VAL A 892 28.27 -3.19 -22.61
N LEU A 893 27.75 -2.90 -21.42
CA LEU A 893 27.63 -3.88 -20.35
C LEU A 893 26.44 -4.83 -20.52
N ASN A 894 25.54 -4.59 -21.48
CA ASN A 894 24.30 -5.35 -21.66
C ASN A 894 23.49 -5.47 -20.35
N ILE A 895 23.24 -4.34 -19.69
CA ILE A 895 22.49 -4.24 -18.44
C ILE A 895 21.49 -3.08 -18.49
N PRO A 896 20.47 -3.03 -17.62
CA PRO A 896 19.55 -1.89 -17.55
C PRO A 896 20.25 -0.56 -17.22
N ILE A 897 19.82 0.54 -17.87
CA ILE A 897 20.36 1.90 -17.66
C ILE A 897 20.26 2.38 -16.20
N SER A 898 19.26 1.90 -15.46
CA SER A 898 19.05 2.20 -14.04
C SER A 898 20.21 1.77 -13.15
N ARG A 899 21.00 0.77 -13.57
CA ARG A 899 22.18 0.31 -12.81
C ARG A 899 23.36 1.28 -12.91
N ILE A 900 23.35 2.24 -13.84
CA ILE A 900 24.46 3.18 -14.02
C ILE A 900 24.16 4.48 -13.29
N SER A 901 25.01 4.85 -12.33
CA SER A 901 24.96 6.15 -11.65
C SER A 901 26.25 6.93 -11.91
N ILE A 902 26.12 8.15 -12.40
CA ILE A 902 27.25 9.08 -12.56
C ILE A 902 27.52 9.72 -11.21
N LEU A 903 28.77 9.66 -10.76
CA LEU A 903 29.18 10.16 -9.44
C LEU A 903 29.37 11.70 -9.46
N PRO A 904 29.23 12.38 -8.30
CA PRO A 904 29.43 13.82 -8.17
C PRO A 904 30.78 14.30 -8.75
N GLY A 905 30.83 15.56 -9.20
CA GLY A 905 32.01 16.12 -9.86
C GLY A 905 32.27 15.61 -11.29
N SER A 906 31.37 14.78 -11.84
CA SER A 906 31.43 14.29 -13.22
C SER A 906 30.34 14.91 -14.12
N PRO A 907 30.68 15.33 -15.36
CA PRO A 907 32.01 15.32 -15.95
C PRO A 907 32.93 16.41 -15.36
N SER A 908 34.23 16.13 -15.31
CA SER A 908 35.26 17.13 -14.99
C SER A 908 36.29 17.24 -16.13
N SER A 909 36.81 18.44 -16.36
CA SER A 909 37.90 18.65 -17.32
C SER A 909 39.24 18.24 -16.70
N LEU A 910 40.07 17.51 -17.45
CA LEU A 910 41.45 17.24 -17.06
C LEU A 910 42.32 18.49 -17.19
N SER A 911 43.46 18.52 -16.52
CA SER A 911 44.40 19.67 -16.50
C SER A 911 44.87 20.14 -17.88
N ASN A 912 44.88 19.25 -18.88
CA ASN A 912 45.23 19.58 -20.26
C ASN A 912 44.12 20.35 -21.02
N GLY A 913 42.91 20.44 -20.47
CA GLY A 913 41.74 21.07 -21.10
C GLY A 913 41.17 20.36 -22.34
N THR A 914 41.90 19.40 -22.92
CA THR A 914 41.49 18.67 -24.15
C THR A 914 40.67 17.41 -23.85
N CYS A 915 40.81 16.86 -22.64
CA CYS A 915 40.12 15.65 -22.22
C CYS A 915 39.20 15.95 -21.04
N GLN A 916 38.12 15.20 -20.95
CA GLN A 916 37.20 15.21 -19.82
C GLN A 916 37.04 13.79 -19.28
N GLN A 917 36.58 13.69 -18.04
CA GLN A 917 36.47 12.43 -17.34
C GLN A 917 35.12 12.30 -16.62
N VAL A 918 34.58 11.08 -16.58
CA VAL A 918 33.33 10.75 -15.89
C VAL A 918 33.57 9.54 -14.99
N ASN A 919 33.37 9.73 -13.69
CA ASN A 919 33.30 8.66 -12.71
C ASN A 919 31.88 8.10 -12.66
N PHE A 920 31.74 6.79 -12.65
CA PHE A 920 30.44 6.14 -12.50
C PHE A 920 30.54 4.86 -11.67
N VAL A 921 29.45 4.53 -11.01
CA VAL A 921 29.26 3.26 -10.28
C VAL A 921 28.15 2.45 -10.96
N VAL A 922 28.31 1.14 -10.94
CA VAL A 922 27.33 0.17 -11.44
C VAL A 922 26.75 -0.61 -10.27
N SER A 923 25.44 -0.53 -10.08
CA SER A 923 24.75 -1.36 -9.08
C SER A 923 24.87 -2.83 -9.43
N GLY A 924 25.12 -3.70 -8.46
CA GLY A 924 25.25 -5.15 -8.64
C GLY A 924 26.52 -5.57 -9.38
N GLU A 925 26.73 -6.88 -9.44
CA GLU A 925 27.98 -7.44 -9.96
C GLU A 925 28.21 -7.17 -11.46
N VAL A 926 29.45 -6.83 -11.80
CA VAL A 926 30.01 -6.72 -13.15
C VAL A 926 31.47 -7.15 -13.08
N SER A 927 31.90 -8.08 -13.94
CA SER A 927 33.30 -8.54 -13.93
C SER A 927 34.25 -7.38 -14.27
N PRO A 928 35.47 -7.35 -13.69
CA PRO A 928 36.45 -6.32 -13.99
C PRO A 928 36.80 -6.19 -15.49
N GLU A 929 36.82 -7.31 -16.21
CA GLU A 929 37.10 -7.33 -17.67
C GLU A 929 35.97 -6.66 -18.44
N LYS A 930 34.72 -6.96 -18.08
CA LYS A 930 33.54 -6.38 -18.72
C LYS A 930 33.43 -4.89 -18.42
N LEU A 931 33.74 -4.48 -17.19
CA LEU A 931 33.78 -3.06 -16.83
C LEU A 931 34.90 -2.32 -17.57
N ASN A 932 36.09 -2.91 -17.67
CA ASN A 932 37.19 -2.33 -18.45
C ASN A 932 36.89 -2.24 -19.96
N SER A 933 36.04 -3.12 -20.50
CA SER A 933 35.63 -3.07 -21.92
C SER A 933 34.92 -1.76 -22.30
N VAL A 934 34.31 -1.07 -21.33
CA VAL A 934 33.65 0.24 -21.54
C VAL A 934 34.63 1.27 -22.11
N LYS A 935 35.87 1.29 -21.62
CA LYS A 935 36.89 2.29 -22.00
C LYS A 935 37.05 2.45 -23.51
N ASN A 936 37.19 1.32 -24.20
CA ASN A 936 37.59 1.29 -25.61
C ASN A 936 36.49 0.82 -26.58
N SER A 937 35.29 0.51 -26.08
CA SER A 937 34.18 -0.01 -26.90
C SER A 937 33.70 1.01 -27.94
N ASP A 938 33.51 0.56 -29.18
CA ASP A 938 32.97 1.41 -30.26
C ASP A 938 31.56 1.94 -29.94
N LYS A 939 30.78 1.19 -29.14
CA LYS A 939 29.44 1.60 -28.70
C LYS A 939 29.44 2.88 -27.86
N MET A 940 30.57 3.25 -27.24
CA MET A 940 30.68 4.49 -26.48
C MET A 940 30.68 5.75 -27.37
N GLY A 941 30.92 5.62 -28.68
CA GLY A 941 30.92 6.76 -29.60
C GLY A 941 31.84 7.89 -29.15
N SER A 942 31.29 9.10 -28.99
CA SER A 942 32.01 10.30 -28.51
C SER A 942 32.58 10.18 -27.09
N PHE A 943 32.12 9.22 -26.28
CA PHE A 943 32.60 8.98 -24.92
C PHE A 943 33.72 7.94 -24.86
N ARG A 944 34.15 7.40 -26.01
CA ARG A 944 35.21 6.40 -26.09
C ARG A 944 36.57 7.01 -25.73
N GLU A 945 37.37 6.26 -24.98
CA GLU A 945 38.75 6.64 -24.68
C GLU A 945 39.61 6.60 -25.96
N THR A 946 40.33 7.69 -26.21
CA THR A 946 41.23 7.82 -27.35
C THR A 946 42.67 7.82 -26.88
N LYS A 947 43.63 7.56 -27.79
CA LYS A 947 45.07 7.63 -27.47
C LYS A 947 45.52 8.98 -26.87
N GLN A 948 44.84 10.08 -27.24
CA GLN A 948 45.12 11.40 -26.69
C GLN A 948 44.68 11.53 -25.23
N CYS A 949 43.61 10.84 -24.85
CA CYS A 949 43.02 10.87 -23.52
C CYS A 949 43.31 9.61 -22.68
N SER A 950 44.08 8.66 -23.23
CA SER A 950 44.58 7.51 -22.49
C SER A 950 45.74 7.94 -21.60
N ARG A 951 45.64 7.69 -20.28
CA ARG A 951 46.74 7.94 -19.35
C ARG A 951 47.96 7.08 -19.73
N THR A 952 48.90 7.65 -20.49
CA THR A 952 50.30 7.21 -20.47
C THR A 952 51.02 7.94 -19.34
N GLY A 953 51.32 7.22 -18.24
CA GLY A 953 52.34 7.64 -17.27
C GLY A 953 51.87 8.44 -16.05
N ASN A 954 51.40 7.74 -15.01
CA ASN A 954 51.90 7.87 -13.63
C ASN A 954 51.10 6.92 -12.73
N ALA A 955 51.80 6.14 -11.91
CA ALA A 955 51.23 5.16 -11.00
C ALA A 955 50.17 5.81 -10.09
N GLY A 956 48.91 5.45 -10.31
CA GLY A 956 47.78 5.97 -9.54
C GLY A 956 46.74 4.88 -9.36
N LEU A 957 46.86 4.18 -8.23
CA LEU A 957 45.83 3.39 -7.55
C LEU A 957 44.86 2.65 -8.48
N ILE A 958 45.29 1.48 -8.94
CA ILE A 958 44.33 0.41 -9.22
C ILE A 958 43.73 0.06 -7.85
N LEU A 959 42.51 0.54 -7.59
CA LEU A 959 41.65 0.02 -6.53
C LEU A 959 41.31 -1.43 -6.88
N VAL A 960 42.23 -2.33 -6.58
CA VAL A 960 41.94 -3.77 -6.51
C VAL A 960 41.19 -3.96 -5.19
N PRO A 961 39.97 -4.53 -5.18
CA PRO A 961 39.28 -4.88 -3.95
C PRO A 961 40.21 -5.74 -3.10
N CYS A 962 40.33 -5.43 -1.81
CA CYS A 962 41.37 -5.98 -0.91
C CYS A 962 41.32 -7.51 -0.72
N TRP A 963 40.44 -8.24 -1.43
CA TRP A 963 40.28 -9.69 -1.32
C TRP A 963 41.23 -10.49 -2.23
N MET A 964 41.95 -9.86 -3.16
CA MET A 964 42.97 -10.54 -3.98
C MET A 964 44.38 -10.54 -3.37
N SER A 965 44.62 -9.81 -2.27
CA SER A 965 45.94 -9.77 -1.61
C SER A 965 46.20 -10.96 -0.67
N VAL A 966 45.25 -11.88 -0.50
CA VAL A 966 45.40 -13.04 0.40
C VAL A 966 45.77 -14.33 -0.35
N PHE A 967 45.57 -14.42 -1.68
CA PHE A 967 45.89 -15.64 -2.43
C PHE A 967 47.27 -15.69 -3.08
N THR A 968 48.06 -14.61 -3.08
CA THR A 968 49.44 -14.64 -3.59
C THR A 968 50.51 -14.91 -2.54
N LEU A 969 50.18 -14.97 -1.24
CA LEU A 969 51.14 -15.37 -0.20
C LEU A 969 51.08 -16.85 0.20
N THR A 970 50.03 -17.60 -0.15
CA THR A 970 49.94 -19.04 0.19
C THR A 970 50.50 -19.97 -0.88
N ALA A 971 50.76 -19.49 -2.10
CA ALA A 971 51.43 -20.29 -3.14
C ALA A 971 52.97 -20.32 -3.01
N ALA A 972 53.59 -19.32 -2.37
CA ALA A 972 55.05 -19.24 -2.25
C ALA A 972 55.64 -20.07 -1.09
N VAL A 973 54.84 -20.45 -0.08
CA VAL A 973 55.35 -21.23 1.07
C VAL A 973 55.29 -22.74 0.87
N CYS A 974 54.49 -23.24 -0.08
CA CYS A 974 54.45 -24.69 -0.39
C CYS A 974 55.52 -25.17 -1.41
N LEU A 975 56.33 -24.29 -1.99
CA LEU A 975 57.40 -24.68 -2.93
C LEU A 975 58.82 -24.58 -2.35
N LEU A 976 58.98 -24.27 -1.05
CA LEU A 976 60.29 -24.26 -0.38
C LEU A 976 60.41 -25.29 0.77
N ARG A 977 59.62 -26.36 0.71
CA ARG A 977 59.86 -27.60 1.48
C ARG A 977 59.60 -28.85 0.64
N LEU A 978 60.32 -28.92 -0.48
CA LEU A 978 60.88 -30.12 -1.11
C LEU A 978 62.36 -29.81 -1.32
#